data_AF-A0A2K2DL03-F1
#
_entry.id   AF-A0A2K2DL03-F1
#
_cell.length_a   1.000
_cell.length_b   1.000
_cell.length_c   1.000
_cell.angle_alpha   90.00
_cell.angle_beta   90.00
_cell.angle_gamma   90.00
#
_symmetry.space_group_name_H-M   'P 1'
#
loop_
_entity.id
_entity.type
_entity.pdbx_description
1 polymer ?
#
loop_
_entity_poly.entity_id
_entity_poly.type
_entity_poly.pdbx_seq_one_letter_code
_entity_poly.pdbx_strand_id
1 'polypeptide(L)'
;MWLWWISMVGDLWFGVTWLLNQVAKLNPIKRVPNLALLKQQFDLPDGNSNLPLLDVFINTVDPINEPMIYTMNSILSILAADYPVDKHACYLSDDGGSIIHYDGLLETAKFAALWVPFCRKHSIEPRAPESYFSVKTRPYTGNAPEEFVNDHRHMSREYDEFKGHLDALFTVIPQRSDKYNHADAKEGAKATWMADGKQWPGTWIDPAENHKKGQHDGIVQVMLKHPSYEPELGLPASANNPLDFSAVDVRLPMLVYISREKHPNYDHQKKAGAMNVQLRVSALLTNAPFIINFDGDHYVNNSKAFRAGICFMLDRRDGDNTAFVQFPQRFDDVDPTDRYCNHNRVFFDATLLGLNGIQGPSYVGTGCMFRRVSLYGVDPPRWRPDDAMIVDSSNKFGSSLSFISSMQPAANQSRSIMSLLALEESVMAELADVMKCAYEDGTEWGKEVGWVYNIATEDVVTGFRLHRNGWRSMYCRMEPDAFAGTAPINLTERLYQILRWSGGSLEMFFSRNCPLLAGRRLHPMQRIAYANMTAYPVSSVFLVFYLLFPVIWIFRGQFYIQKPFPTYVLYLVIVIGLTELIGMVEIKWAGLTLLDWIRNEQFYIVGATAVYPTAVLHIVLKLFGLKGVSFKLTAKQVASSTSEKFAELYAVQWAPMLIPTMVVIAVNVCAIGASIGKAIIGGWSLLQMADAGLGLLFNAWILLLIYPFALGIMGRWSKRPYVLFIMFVLAFIVIAMLDIAIQAMRSGFVRFHFRRSGGASFPTSWGL
;
A
#
# COMPACT_ATOMS: atom_id res chain seq x y z
N MET A 1 -25.25 30.71 17.03
CA MET A 1 -23.98 30.63 17.79
C MET A 1 -23.21 29.33 17.53
N TRP A 2 -23.77 28.14 17.78
CA TRP A 2 -23.04 26.86 17.57
C TRP A 2 -22.51 26.65 16.14
N LEU A 3 -23.34 26.87 15.11
CA LEU A 3 -22.91 26.75 13.70
C LEU A 3 -21.76 27.70 13.35
N TRP A 4 -21.79 28.93 13.86
CA TRP A 4 -20.73 29.91 13.66
C TRP A 4 -19.43 29.46 14.33
N TRP A 5 -19.50 28.96 15.57
CA TRP A 5 -18.31 28.43 16.28
C TRP A 5 -17.70 27.22 15.58
N ILE A 6 -18.51 26.25 15.14
CA ILE A 6 -18.01 25.10 14.36
C ILE A 6 -17.33 25.57 13.07
N SER A 7 -17.91 26.57 12.39
CA SER A 7 -17.29 27.15 11.20
C SER A 7 -15.95 27.79 11.54
N MET A 8 -15.88 28.72 12.49
CA MET A 8 -14.62 29.40 12.81
C MET A 8 -13.51 28.45 13.27
N VAL A 9 -13.84 27.42 14.06
CA VAL A 9 -12.87 26.40 14.48
C VAL A 9 -12.46 25.52 13.28
N GLY A 10 -13.41 25.16 12.42
CA GLY A 10 -13.15 24.39 11.20
C GLY A 10 -12.23 25.14 10.23
N ASP A 11 -12.52 26.40 9.93
CA ASP A 11 -11.69 27.25 9.06
C ASP A 11 -10.27 27.42 9.62
N LEU A 12 -10.14 27.65 10.93
CA LEU A 12 -8.83 27.70 11.58
C LEU A 12 -8.09 26.37 11.44
N TRP A 13 -8.77 25.23 11.67
CA TRP A 13 -8.19 23.91 11.52
C TRP A 13 -7.73 23.64 10.08
N PHE A 14 -8.55 23.96 9.09
CA PHE A 14 -8.19 23.82 7.68
C PHE A 14 -7.02 24.73 7.28
N GLY A 15 -7.00 25.97 7.76
CA GLY A 15 -5.88 26.89 7.52
C GLY A 15 -4.56 26.37 8.13
N VAL A 16 -4.62 25.85 9.35
CA VAL A 16 -3.46 25.25 10.02
C VAL A 16 -2.99 23.99 9.29
N THR A 17 -3.89 23.04 9.00
CA THR A 17 -3.50 21.78 8.33
C THR A 17 -2.98 22.02 6.91
N TRP A 18 -3.58 22.94 6.17
CA TRP A 18 -3.06 23.37 4.86
C TRP A 18 -1.65 23.94 4.98
N LEU A 19 -1.42 24.85 5.94
CA LEU A 19 -0.09 25.45 6.15
C LEU A 19 0.95 24.38 6.52
N LEU A 20 0.63 23.46 7.45
CA LEU A 20 1.53 22.38 7.85
C LEU A 20 1.87 21.46 6.66
N ASN A 21 0.91 21.21 5.78
CA ASN A 21 1.13 20.43 4.56
C ASN A 21 2.05 21.16 3.57
N GLN A 22 1.84 22.46 3.35
CA GLN A 22 2.62 23.25 2.39
C GLN A 22 4.06 23.49 2.87
N VAL A 23 4.25 23.76 4.16
CA VAL A 23 5.58 24.01 4.74
C VAL A 23 6.52 22.81 4.56
N ALA A 24 5.98 21.59 4.62
CA ALA A 24 6.74 20.35 4.38
C ALA A 24 7.22 20.19 2.92
N LYS A 25 6.70 20.99 1.98
CA LYS A 25 6.99 20.93 0.54
C LYS A 25 7.82 22.11 0.02
N LEU A 26 8.28 23.02 0.90
CA LEU A 26 8.95 24.26 0.48
C LEU A 26 10.33 24.06 -0.19
N ASN A 27 10.98 22.92 0.02
CA ASN A 27 12.30 22.63 -0.54
C ASN A 27 12.34 21.24 -1.20
N PRO A 28 11.62 21.02 -2.33
CA PRO A 28 11.62 19.72 -2.98
C PRO A 28 12.98 19.45 -3.64
N ILE A 29 13.58 18.28 -3.37
CA ILE A 29 14.87 17.90 -3.95
C ILE A 29 14.71 16.61 -4.74
N LYS A 30 14.96 16.69 -6.06
CA LYS A 30 15.08 15.51 -6.93
C LYS A 30 16.53 15.01 -6.91
N ARG A 31 16.72 13.75 -6.51
CA ARG A 31 18.01 13.04 -6.59
C ARG A 31 17.94 12.01 -7.72
N VAL A 32 19.01 11.92 -8.50
CA VAL A 32 19.12 10.98 -9.62
C VAL A 32 20.39 10.13 -9.42
N PRO A 33 20.29 8.79 -9.46
CA PRO A 33 21.46 7.94 -9.30
C PRO A 33 22.35 7.97 -10.55
N ASN A 34 23.67 8.01 -10.36
CA ASN A 34 24.63 7.92 -11.45
C ASN A 34 25.14 6.48 -11.59
N LEU A 35 24.39 5.67 -12.35
CA LEU A 35 24.69 4.25 -12.54
C LEU A 35 25.98 4.00 -13.33
N ALA A 36 26.37 4.93 -14.22
CA ALA A 36 27.61 4.82 -14.97
C ALA A 36 28.82 4.94 -14.05
N LEU A 37 28.80 5.88 -13.11
CA LEU A 37 29.84 6.05 -12.10
C LEU A 37 29.89 4.85 -11.15
N LEU A 38 28.74 4.33 -10.72
CA LEU A 38 28.68 3.13 -9.88
C LEU A 38 29.33 1.94 -10.59
N LYS A 39 28.98 1.72 -11.86
CA LYS A 39 29.58 0.67 -12.70
C LYS A 39 31.09 0.85 -12.81
N GLN A 40 31.56 2.06 -13.12
CA GLN A 40 32.99 2.35 -13.25
C GLN A 40 33.79 2.07 -11.96
N GLN A 41 33.19 2.29 -10.79
CA GLN A 41 33.89 2.14 -9.51
C GLN A 41 33.86 0.71 -8.95
N PHE A 42 32.79 -0.04 -9.20
CA PHE A 42 32.55 -1.32 -8.55
C PHE A 42 32.55 -2.53 -9.47
N ASP A 43 32.20 -2.38 -10.75
CA ASP A 43 32.23 -3.51 -11.69
C ASP A 43 33.67 -3.71 -12.22
N LEU A 44 34.11 -4.96 -12.22
CA LEU A 44 35.46 -5.37 -12.59
C LEU A 44 35.52 -5.82 -14.06
N PRO A 45 36.70 -5.78 -14.71
CA PRO A 45 36.84 -6.15 -16.12
C PRO A 45 36.56 -7.63 -16.43
N ASP A 46 36.67 -8.50 -15.42
CA ASP A 46 36.41 -9.94 -15.50
C ASP A 46 34.91 -10.29 -15.43
N GLY A 47 34.03 -9.29 -15.31
CA GLY A 47 32.58 -9.46 -15.18
C GLY A 47 32.08 -9.56 -13.74
N ASN A 48 32.98 -9.61 -12.75
CA ASN A 48 32.63 -9.59 -11.34
C ASN A 48 32.35 -8.16 -10.84
N SER A 49 31.90 -8.04 -9.59
CA SER A 49 31.61 -6.74 -8.99
C SER A 49 31.90 -6.70 -7.49
N ASN A 50 32.45 -5.58 -7.04
CA ASN A 50 32.67 -5.25 -5.64
C ASN A 50 31.44 -4.61 -4.98
N LEU A 51 30.28 -4.68 -5.63
CA LEU A 51 29.03 -4.24 -5.02
C LEU A 51 28.70 -5.04 -3.75
N PRO A 52 28.07 -4.40 -2.75
CA PRO A 52 27.72 -5.05 -1.50
C PRO A 52 26.62 -6.09 -1.68
N LEU A 53 26.50 -6.99 -0.71
CA LEU A 53 25.39 -7.95 -0.67
C LEU A 53 24.04 -7.24 -0.46
N LEU A 54 22.99 -7.80 -1.05
CA LEU A 54 21.61 -7.34 -0.95
C LEU A 54 20.65 -8.51 -0.70
N ASP A 55 19.93 -8.49 0.41
CA ASP A 55 18.82 -9.42 0.62
C ASP A 55 17.50 -8.81 0.14
N VAL A 56 16.70 -9.58 -0.57
CA VAL A 56 15.39 -9.17 -1.08
C VAL A 56 14.30 -9.92 -0.32
N PHE A 57 13.46 -9.20 0.42
CA PHE A 57 12.37 -9.78 1.22
C PHE A 57 11.05 -9.62 0.49
N ILE A 58 10.35 -10.71 0.26
CA ILE A 58 8.98 -10.70 -0.26
C ILE A 58 8.07 -11.43 0.73
N ASN A 59 6.89 -10.86 0.97
CA ASN A 59 5.93 -11.39 1.93
C ASN A 59 4.61 -11.70 1.23
N THR A 60 4.01 -12.84 1.57
CA THR A 60 2.67 -13.24 1.11
C THR A 60 1.84 -13.76 2.29
N VAL A 61 0.52 -13.56 2.23
CA VAL A 61 -0.41 -13.98 3.29
C VAL A 61 -0.90 -15.40 3.10
N ASP A 62 -1.48 -15.71 1.94
CA ASP A 62 -1.94 -17.06 1.58
C ASP A 62 -2.29 -17.12 0.07
N PRO A 63 -2.21 -18.30 -0.56
CA PRO A 63 -2.29 -18.43 -2.02
C PRO A 63 -3.68 -18.13 -2.61
N ILE A 64 -4.69 -17.92 -1.77
CA ILE A 64 -6.09 -17.68 -2.16
C ILE A 64 -6.40 -16.18 -2.13
N ASN A 65 -6.08 -15.50 -1.03
CA ASN A 65 -6.34 -14.07 -0.86
C ASN A 65 -5.33 -13.21 -1.63
N GLU A 66 -4.13 -13.72 -1.85
CA GLU A 66 -3.08 -13.12 -2.66
C GLU A 66 -2.70 -14.13 -3.76
N PRO A 67 -3.18 -13.94 -5.00
CA PRO A 67 -2.99 -14.93 -6.06
C PRO A 67 -1.53 -15.27 -6.27
N MET A 68 -1.24 -16.56 -6.17
CA MET A 68 0.13 -17.10 -6.22
C MET A 68 0.90 -16.62 -7.46
N ILE A 69 0.23 -16.52 -8.62
CA ILE A 69 0.85 -16.08 -9.87
C ILE A 69 1.54 -14.72 -9.77
N TYR A 70 0.96 -13.76 -9.03
CA TYR A 70 1.59 -12.44 -8.86
C TYR A 70 2.84 -12.53 -7.99
N THR A 71 2.78 -13.32 -6.92
CA THR A 71 3.95 -13.59 -6.07
C THR A 71 5.08 -14.24 -6.85
N MET A 72 4.77 -15.24 -7.67
CA MET A 72 5.78 -15.93 -8.47
C MET A 72 6.38 -15.03 -9.56
N ASN A 73 5.56 -14.19 -10.20
CA ASN A 73 6.06 -13.17 -11.15
C ASN A 73 6.98 -12.14 -10.49
N SER A 74 6.65 -11.69 -9.28
CA SER A 74 7.50 -10.80 -8.49
C SER A 74 8.85 -11.46 -8.19
N ILE A 75 8.85 -12.74 -7.76
CA ILE A 75 10.08 -13.51 -7.52
C ILE A 75 10.91 -13.66 -8.80
N LEU A 76 10.30 -14.03 -9.92
CA LEU A 76 10.99 -14.14 -11.22
C LEU A 76 11.63 -12.82 -11.63
N SER A 77 10.95 -11.70 -11.39
CA SER A 77 11.49 -10.36 -11.68
C SER A 77 12.70 -10.00 -10.79
N ILE A 78 12.69 -10.44 -9.53
CA ILE A 78 13.78 -10.24 -8.58
C ILE A 78 14.99 -11.07 -8.99
N LEU A 79 14.80 -12.35 -9.33
CA LEU A 79 15.88 -13.24 -9.75
C LEU A 79 16.53 -12.81 -11.09
N ALA A 80 15.77 -12.08 -11.92
CA ALA A 80 16.21 -11.53 -13.20
C ALA A 80 16.69 -10.07 -13.13
N ALA A 81 16.85 -9.49 -11.94
CA ALA A 81 17.35 -8.11 -11.79
C ALA A 81 18.80 -7.95 -12.27
N ASP A 82 19.17 -6.76 -12.74
CA ASP A 82 20.55 -6.42 -13.15
C ASP A 82 21.38 -6.07 -11.91
N TYR A 83 21.70 -7.11 -11.15
CA TYR A 83 22.60 -7.08 -10.01
C TYR A 83 23.49 -8.34 -10.06
N PRO A 84 24.75 -8.30 -9.58
CA PRO A 84 25.61 -9.47 -9.58
C PRO A 84 24.93 -10.66 -8.89
N VAL A 85 24.94 -11.82 -9.54
CA VAL A 85 24.15 -12.99 -9.14
C VAL A 85 24.58 -13.55 -7.78
N ASP A 86 25.87 -13.47 -7.46
CA ASP A 86 26.44 -13.86 -6.17
C ASP A 86 26.18 -12.83 -5.07
N LYS A 87 25.73 -11.61 -5.42
CA LYS A 87 25.56 -10.50 -4.49
C LYS A 87 24.12 -10.26 -4.04
N HIS A 88 23.15 -11.04 -4.50
CA HIS A 88 21.80 -10.92 -3.97
C HIS A 88 21.12 -12.26 -3.73
N ALA A 89 20.18 -12.25 -2.77
CA ALA A 89 19.41 -13.41 -2.38
C ALA A 89 17.95 -13.03 -2.16
N CYS A 90 17.02 -13.88 -2.57
CA CYS A 90 15.58 -13.67 -2.44
C CYS A 90 15.01 -14.54 -1.31
N TYR A 91 14.24 -13.94 -0.42
CA TYR A 91 13.59 -14.58 0.72
C TYR A 91 12.08 -14.40 0.60
N LEU A 92 11.35 -15.49 0.35
CA LEU A 92 9.89 -15.52 0.43
C LEU A 92 9.46 -15.91 1.84
N SER A 93 8.70 -15.04 2.50
CA SER A 93 7.98 -15.37 3.73
C SER A 93 6.51 -15.65 3.42
N ASP A 94 6.10 -16.90 3.61
CA ASP A 94 4.70 -17.34 3.54
C ASP A 94 4.07 -17.35 4.93
N ASP A 95 3.19 -16.39 5.19
CA ASP A 95 2.46 -16.28 6.45
C ASP A 95 1.32 -17.31 6.55
N GLY A 96 0.95 -17.96 5.44
CA GLY A 96 -0.07 -19.00 5.40
C GLY A 96 0.49 -20.39 5.74
N GLY A 97 1.79 -20.59 5.55
CA GLY A 97 2.46 -21.87 5.75
C GLY A 97 1.88 -22.98 4.87
N SER A 98 1.45 -22.65 3.65
CA SER A 98 0.75 -23.56 2.75
C SER A 98 1.73 -24.31 1.86
N ILE A 99 1.52 -25.63 1.72
CA ILE A 99 2.27 -26.44 0.75
C ILE A 99 2.08 -25.97 -0.70
N ILE A 100 0.95 -25.31 -1.02
CA ILE A 100 0.68 -24.79 -2.37
C ILE A 100 1.69 -23.70 -2.73
N HIS A 101 1.99 -22.79 -1.79
CA HIS A 101 3.03 -21.78 -2.00
C HIS A 101 4.42 -22.41 -2.12
N TYR A 102 4.71 -23.42 -1.31
CA TYR A 102 5.99 -24.13 -1.37
C TYR A 102 6.20 -24.85 -2.71
N ASP A 103 5.25 -25.69 -3.15
CA ASP A 103 5.33 -26.39 -4.44
C ASP A 103 5.28 -25.37 -5.60
N GLY A 104 4.53 -24.27 -5.48
CA GLY A 104 4.52 -23.19 -6.47
C GLY A 104 5.87 -22.47 -6.59
N LEU A 105 6.59 -22.30 -5.48
CA LEU A 105 7.95 -21.76 -5.50
C LEU A 105 8.94 -22.73 -6.14
N LEU A 106 8.74 -24.04 -5.97
CA LEU A 106 9.55 -25.07 -6.65
C LEU A 106 9.35 -25.00 -8.17
N GLU A 107 8.12 -24.89 -8.66
CA GLU A 107 7.84 -24.68 -10.08
C GLU A 107 8.45 -23.36 -10.59
N THR A 108 8.41 -22.32 -9.75
CA THR A 108 9.01 -21.02 -10.08
C THR A 108 10.53 -21.11 -10.20
N ALA A 109 11.19 -21.87 -9.32
CA ALA A 109 12.63 -22.11 -9.39
C ALA A 109 13.03 -22.87 -10.68
N LYS A 110 12.20 -23.83 -11.12
CA LYS A 110 12.41 -24.52 -12.40
C LYS A 110 12.27 -23.57 -13.59
N PHE A 111 11.20 -22.78 -13.62
CA PHE A 111 10.97 -21.82 -14.70
C PHE A 111 12.01 -20.69 -14.73
N ALA A 112 12.52 -20.26 -13.56
CA ALA A 112 13.57 -19.26 -13.45
C ALA A 112 14.85 -19.65 -14.22
N ALA A 113 15.18 -20.96 -14.28
CA ALA A 113 16.33 -21.46 -15.03
C ALA A 113 16.23 -21.24 -16.55
N LEU A 114 15.02 -21.01 -17.08
CA LEU A 114 14.79 -20.63 -18.48
C LEU A 114 14.61 -19.11 -18.62
N TRP A 115 13.81 -18.51 -17.72
CA TRP A 115 13.43 -17.10 -17.80
C TRP A 115 14.59 -16.14 -17.54
N VAL A 116 15.44 -16.41 -16.54
CA VAL A 116 16.54 -15.51 -16.16
C VAL A 116 17.61 -15.42 -17.27
N PRO A 117 18.08 -16.54 -17.86
CA PRO A 117 18.99 -16.46 -19.01
C PRO A 117 18.37 -15.77 -20.22
N PHE A 118 17.10 -16.03 -20.53
CA PHE A 118 16.37 -15.34 -21.59
C PHE A 118 16.33 -13.82 -21.37
N CYS A 119 16.05 -13.40 -20.13
CA CYS A 119 16.10 -11.99 -19.72
C CYS A 119 17.49 -11.37 -19.94
N ARG A 120 18.56 -12.07 -19.59
CA ARG A 120 19.95 -11.60 -19.75
C ARG A 120 20.33 -11.51 -21.23
N LYS A 121 20.06 -12.56 -22.01
CA LYS A 121 20.35 -12.66 -23.45
C LYS A 121 19.73 -11.51 -24.25
N HIS A 122 18.44 -11.27 -24.01
CA HIS A 122 17.67 -10.31 -24.82
C HIS A 122 17.49 -8.94 -24.18
N SER A 123 17.97 -8.76 -22.94
CA SER A 123 17.86 -7.50 -22.20
C SER A 123 16.43 -6.93 -22.14
N ILE A 124 15.43 -7.81 -22.01
CA ILE A 124 14.01 -7.44 -22.03
C ILE A 124 13.58 -6.72 -20.74
N GLU A 125 12.61 -5.80 -20.84
CA GLU A 125 11.96 -5.16 -19.69
C GLU A 125 10.43 -5.06 -19.89
N PRO A 126 9.61 -5.20 -18.82
CA PRO A 126 10.00 -5.52 -17.45
C PRO A 126 10.42 -6.98 -17.26
N ARG A 127 10.96 -7.30 -16.08
CA ARG A 127 11.45 -8.65 -15.74
C ARG A 127 10.37 -9.59 -15.21
N ALA A 128 9.17 -9.09 -14.96
CA ALA A 128 8.00 -9.92 -14.62
C ALA A 128 7.33 -10.46 -15.91
N PRO A 129 7.29 -11.78 -16.12
CA PRO A 129 6.76 -12.36 -17.35
C PRO A 129 5.30 -11.97 -17.66
N GLU A 130 4.41 -11.95 -16.65
CA GLU A 130 3.00 -11.57 -16.84
C GLU A 130 2.88 -10.16 -17.43
N SER A 131 3.55 -9.19 -16.81
CA SER A 131 3.57 -7.80 -17.28
C SER A 131 4.28 -7.66 -18.63
N TYR A 132 5.35 -8.43 -18.86
CA TYR A 132 6.06 -8.43 -20.12
C TYR A 132 5.18 -8.91 -21.29
N PHE A 133 4.55 -10.08 -21.16
CA PHE A 133 3.73 -10.71 -22.20
C PHE A 133 2.32 -10.12 -22.34
N SER A 134 1.81 -9.39 -21.34
CA SER A 134 0.50 -8.70 -21.43
C SER A 134 0.46 -7.62 -22.52
N VAL A 135 1.62 -7.06 -22.90
CA VAL A 135 1.74 -5.99 -23.90
C VAL A 135 2.02 -6.58 -25.28
N LYS A 136 1.08 -6.40 -26.21
CA LYS A 136 1.11 -7.02 -27.55
C LYS A 136 2.29 -6.63 -28.42
N THR A 137 2.94 -5.49 -28.19
CA THR A 137 4.00 -5.00 -29.07
C THR A 137 5.00 -4.17 -28.27
N ARG A 138 6.25 -4.62 -28.18
CA ARG A 138 7.37 -3.87 -27.60
C ARG A 138 8.48 -3.76 -28.65
N PRO A 139 9.13 -2.59 -28.80
CA PRO A 139 10.32 -2.47 -29.62
C PRO A 139 11.42 -3.35 -29.03
N TYR A 140 11.95 -4.30 -29.81
CA TYR A 140 13.12 -5.06 -29.41
C TYR A 140 14.37 -4.19 -29.56
N THR A 141 15.14 -4.06 -28.49
CA THR A 141 16.35 -3.24 -28.44
C THR A 141 17.63 -4.08 -28.42
N GLY A 142 17.52 -5.41 -28.51
CA GLY A 142 18.66 -6.32 -28.49
C GLY A 142 19.30 -6.53 -29.87
N ASN A 143 20.41 -7.27 -29.89
CA ASN A 143 21.30 -7.38 -31.05
C ASN A 143 21.00 -8.58 -31.96
N ALA A 144 20.05 -9.44 -31.60
CA ALA A 144 19.71 -10.67 -32.32
C ALA A 144 18.19 -10.76 -32.60
N PRO A 145 17.65 -9.98 -33.56
CA PRO A 145 16.20 -9.87 -33.76
C PRO A 145 15.56 -11.14 -34.33
N GLU A 146 16.26 -11.87 -35.20
CA GLU A 146 15.72 -13.10 -35.81
C GLU A 146 15.62 -14.24 -34.79
N GLU A 147 16.67 -14.45 -34.01
CA GLU A 147 16.70 -15.42 -32.91
C GLU A 147 15.65 -15.08 -31.85
N PHE A 148 15.54 -13.79 -31.49
CA PHE A 148 14.57 -13.32 -30.52
C PHE A 148 13.13 -13.70 -30.87
N VAL A 149 12.71 -13.67 -32.14
CA VAL A 149 11.33 -14.03 -32.51
C VAL A 149 11.00 -15.48 -32.15
N ASN A 150 11.94 -16.40 -32.39
CA ASN A 150 11.77 -17.82 -32.09
C ASN A 150 11.84 -18.05 -30.58
N ASP A 151 12.87 -17.50 -29.91
CA ASP A 151 13.07 -17.61 -28.47
C ASP A 151 11.88 -17.02 -27.71
N HIS A 152 11.37 -15.87 -28.13
CA HIS A 152 10.20 -15.22 -27.55
C HIS A 152 8.93 -16.08 -27.68
N ARG A 153 8.69 -16.70 -28.84
CA ARG A 153 7.53 -17.57 -29.05
C ARG A 153 7.61 -18.82 -28.17
N HIS A 154 8.80 -19.41 -28.07
CA HIS A 154 9.03 -20.57 -27.21
C HIS A 154 8.87 -20.19 -25.73
N MET A 155 9.50 -19.11 -25.27
CA MET A 155 9.38 -18.63 -23.89
C MET A 155 7.94 -18.28 -23.50
N SER A 156 7.15 -17.71 -24.43
CA SER A 156 5.73 -17.45 -24.18
C SER A 156 4.94 -18.74 -23.92
N ARG A 157 5.29 -19.86 -24.60
CA ARG A 157 4.64 -21.17 -24.38
C ARG A 157 5.06 -21.77 -23.05
N GLU A 158 6.36 -21.74 -22.74
CA GLU A 158 6.89 -22.20 -21.45
C GLU A 158 6.24 -21.44 -20.27
N TYR A 159 5.99 -20.14 -20.45
CA TYR A 159 5.28 -19.34 -19.45
C TYR A 159 3.79 -19.73 -19.31
N ASP A 160 3.10 -20.03 -20.41
CA ASP A 160 1.72 -20.52 -20.37
C ASP A 160 1.63 -21.91 -19.71
N GLU A 161 2.59 -22.79 -19.96
CA GLU A 161 2.71 -24.09 -19.29
C GLU A 161 3.00 -23.93 -17.79
N PHE A 162 3.91 -23.04 -17.43
CA PHE A 162 4.18 -22.68 -16.04
C PHE A 162 2.93 -22.21 -15.30
N LYS A 163 2.12 -21.33 -15.90
CA LYS A 163 0.82 -20.91 -15.33
C LYS A 163 -0.12 -22.11 -15.13
N GLY A 164 -0.20 -23.00 -16.13
CA GLY A 164 -0.99 -24.22 -16.04
C GLY A 164 -0.54 -25.14 -14.89
N HIS A 165 0.76 -25.28 -14.67
CA HIS A 165 1.30 -26.04 -13.53
C HIS A 165 0.92 -25.42 -12.19
N LEU A 166 1.04 -24.09 -12.06
CA LEU A 166 0.65 -23.37 -10.84
C LEU A 166 -0.84 -23.57 -10.52
N ASP A 167 -1.71 -23.45 -11.52
CA ASP A 167 -3.16 -23.67 -11.35
C ASP A 167 -3.47 -25.13 -10.98
N ALA A 168 -2.75 -26.09 -11.57
CA ALA A 168 -2.93 -27.50 -11.30
C ALA A 168 -2.59 -27.91 -9.86
N LEU A 169 -1.71 -27.18 -9.15
CA LEU A 169 -1.32 -27.49 -7.76
C LEU A 169 -2.51 -27.54 -6.80
N PHE A 170 -3.53 -26.70 -7.02
CA PHE A 170 -4.77 -26.70 -6.23
C PHE A 170 -5.59 -28.00 -6.37
N THR A 171 -5.31 -28.82 -7.38
CA THR A 171 -5.95 -30.11 -7.61
C THR A 171 -5.00 -31.29 -7.34
N VAL A 172 -3.75 -31.19 -7.80
CA VAL A 172 -2.74 -32.25 -7.69
C VAL A 172 -2.38 -32.54 -6.23
N ILE A 173 -2.20 -31.51 -5.40
CA ILE A 173 -1.80 -31.69 -4.00
C ILE A 173 -2.89 -32.39 -3.16
N PRO A 174 -4.18 -32.00 -3.23
CA PRO A 174 -5.25 -32.77 -2.61
C PRO A 174 -5.29 -34.23 -3.06
N GLN A 175 -5.23 -34.50 -4.37
CA GLN A 175 -5.27 -35.88 -4.91
C GLN A 175 -4.08 -36.72 -4.43
N ARG A 176 -2.88 -36.13 -4.41
CA ARG A 176 -1.67 -36.76 -3.86
C ARG A 176 -1.87 -37.09 -2.38
N SER A 177 -2.39 -36.13 -1.61
CA SER A 177 -2.61 -36.30 -0.18
C SER A 177 -3.66 -37.37 0.12
N ASP A 178 -4.77 -37.42 -0.62
CA ASP A 178 -5.78 -38.48 -0.51
C ASP A 178 -5.16 -39.86 -0.78
N LYS A 179 -4.33 -39.99 -1.83
CA LYS A 179 -3.65 -41.25 -2.15
C LYS A 179 -2.75 -41.74 -1.01
N TYR A 180 -1.96 -40.85 -0.40
CA TYR A 180 -1.11 -41.23 0.74
C TYR A 180 -1.92 -41.52 2.00
N ASN A 181 -2.98 -40.75 2.28
CA ASN A 181 -3.87 -41.00 3.41
C ASN A 181 -4.58 -42.36 3.29
N HIS A 182 -4.99 -42.76 2.08
CA HIS A 182 -5.55 -44.09 1.84
C HIS A 182 -4.52 -45.22 2.05
N ALA A 183 -3.24 -44.96 1.79
CA ALA A 183 -2.17 -45.92 1.99
C ALA A 183 -1.71 -46.02 3.46
N ASP A 184 -1.79 -44.94 4.25
CA ASP A 184 -1.31 -44.89 5.64
C ASP A 184 -2.34 -45.43 6.67
N ALA A 185 -3.56 -45.80 6.25
CA ALA A 185 -4.60 -46.59 6.94
C ALA A 185 -4.82 -46.43 8.47
N LYS A 186 -4.32 -45.36 9.09
CA LYS A 186 -4.50 -45.02 10.50
C LYS A 186 -5.73 -44.16 10.66
N GLU A 187 -6.57 -44.48 11.65
CA GLU A 187 -7.66 -43.61 12.09
C GLU A 187 -7.05 -42.31 12.66
N GLY A 188 -7.05 -41.24 11.87
CA GLY A 188 -6.42 -39.97 12.21
C GLY A 188 -6.85 -38.83 11.31
N ALA A 189 -6.37 -37.61 11.60
CA ALA A 189 -6.61 -36.44 10.75
C ALA A 189 -6.00 -36.61 9.35
N LYS A 190 -6.68 -36.11 8.32
CA LYS A 190 -6.20 -36.18 6.93
C LYS A 190 -4.95 -35.31 6.75
N ALA A 191 -3.79 -35.95 6.69
CA ALA A 191 -2.53 -35.26 6.53
C ALA A 191 -2.38 -34.67 5.12
N THR A 192 -1.69 -33.53 5.02
CA THR A 192 -1.25 -32.98 3.73
C THR A 192 0.14 -33.50 3.43
N TRP A 193 0.33 -34.10 2.25
CA TRP A 193 1.56 -34.82 1.92
C TRP A 193 2.40 -34.09 0.87
N MET A 194 3.71 -34.13 1.08
CA MET A 194 4.73 -33.67 0.15
C MET A 194 4.99 -34.72 -0.95
N ALA A 195 5.67 -34.31 -2.03
CA ALA A 195 6.00 -35.20 -3.13
C ALA A 195 6.98 -36.33 -2.74
N ASP A 196 7.78 -36.14 -1.70
CA ASP A 196 8.73 -37.13 -1.17
C ASP A 196 8.07 -38.13 -0.21
N GLY A 197 6.75 -38.04 0.00
CA GLY A 197 6.01 -38.91 0.91
C GLY A 197 6.15 -38.54 2.38
N LYS A 198 6.65 -37.36 2.74
CA LYS A 198 6.58 -36.83 4.11
C LYS A 198 5.32 -35.99 4.32
N GLN A 199 4.89 -35.87 5.57
CA GLN A 199 3.81 -34.95 5.94
C GLN A 199 4.33 -33.51 5.95
N TRP A 200 3.50 -32.59 5.46
CA TRP A 200 3.82 -31.17 5.46
C TRP A 200 3.85 -30.63 6.90
N PRO A 201 4.94 -29.99 7.36
CA PRO A 201 5.02 -29.46 8.72
C PRO A 201 4.15 -28.21 8.97
N GLY A 202 3.74 -27.51 7.90
CA GLY A 202 2.96 -26.27 7.99
C GLY A 202 1.45 -26.50 8.10
N THR A 203 0.69 -25.55 7.57
CA THR A 203 -0.78 -25.61 7.53
C THR A 203 -1.26 -26.67 6.54
N TRP A 204 -2.11 -27.58 7.00
CA TRP A 204 -2.75 -28.60 6.17
C TRP A 204 -4.00 -28.06 5.45
N ILE A 205 -4.37 -28.72 4.35
CA ILE A 205 -5.61 -28.45 3.61
C ILE A 205 -6.82 -28.72 4.51
N ASP A 206 -6.83 -29.89 5.15
CA ASP A 206 -7.76 -30.24 6.22
C ASP A 206 -7.11 -29.88 7.57
N PRO A 207 -7.58 -28.84 8.28
CA PRO A 207 -6.90 -28.36 9.48
C PRO A 207 -6.85 -29.41 10.59
N ALA A 208 -5.66 -29.62 11.15
CA ALA A 208 -5.43 -30.50 12.29
C ALA A 208 -4.73 -29.77 13.45
N GLU A 209 -4.64 -30.42 14.61
CA GLU A 209 -3.81 -29.92 15.71
C GLU A 209 -2.34 -29.81 15.25
N ASN A 210 -1.67 -28.71 15.61
CA ASN A 210 -0.32 -28.35 15.14
C ASN A 210 -0.16 -28.12 13.62
N HIS A 211 -1.23 -28.20 12.83
CA HIS A 211 -1.19 -28.01 11.38
C HIS A 211 -2.38 -27.19 10.85
N LYS A 212 -2.69 -26.07 11.51
CA LYS A 212 -3.77 -25.16 11.11
C LYS A 212 -3.29 -23.72 11.04
N LYS A 213 -4.04 -22.85 10.35
CA LYS A 213 -3.71 -21.43 10.24
C LYS A 213 -3.54 -20.81 11.63
N GLY A 214 -2.35 -20.27 11.91
CA GLY A 214 -2.00 -19.72 13.23
C GLY A 214 -1.44 -20.72 14.24
N GLN A 215 -1.28 -22.00 13.88
CA GLN A 215 -0.66 -23.03 14.71
C GLN A 215 0.09 -24.05 13.83
N HIS A 216 1.40 -23.86 13.67
CA HIS A 216 2.31 -24.78 12.98
C HIS A 216 3.77 -24.43 13.28
N ASP A 217 4.67 -25.40 13.04
CA ASP A 217 6.11 -25.23 13.21
C ASP A 217 6.72 -24.29 12.17
N GLY A 218 7.91 -23.76 12.48
CA GLY A 218 8.70 -22.98 11.54
C GLY A 218 9.33 -23.84 10.44
N ILE A 219 9.35 -23.34 9.22
CA ILE A 219 9.86 -23.99 8.02
C ILE A 219 10.85 -23.05 7.32
N VAL A 220 12.07 -23.51 7.10
CA VAL A 220 13.05 -22.82 6.25
C VAL A 220 13.61 -23.81 5.23
N GLN A 221 13.60 -23.43 3.96
CA GLN A 221 14.10 -24.27 2.87
C GLN A 221 14.86 -23.41 1.85
N VAL A 222 16.08 -23.82 1.51
CA VAL A 222 16.88 -23.18 0.47
C VAL A 222 16.54 -23.85 -0.87
N MET A 223 15.72 -23.18 -1.68
CA MET A 223 15.20 -23.68 -2.95
C MET A 223 16.26 -23.61 -4.06
N LEU A 224 17.00 -22.50 -4.10
CA LEU A 224 18.17 -22.31 -4.96
C LEU A 224 19.35 -21.97 -4.05
N LYS A 225 20.43 -22.74 -4.16
CA LYS A 225 21.65 -22.54 -3.38
C LYS A 225 22.35 -21.25 -3.78
N HIS A 226 23.27 -20.78 -2.93
CA HIS A 226 24.14 -19.67 -3.31
C HIS A 226 24.93 -20.04 -4.58
N PRO A 227 24.92 -19.19 -5.63
CA PRO A 227 25.65 -19.49 -6.85
C PRO A 227 27.16 -19.45 -6.61
N SER A 228 27.90 -20.22 -7.40
CA SER A 228 29.37 -20.17 -7.42
C SER A 228 29.87 -18.76 -7.76
N TYR A 229 31.14 -18.45 -7.44
CA TYR A 229 31.73 -17.14 -7.77
C TYR A 229 31.99 -16.99 -9.27
N GLU A 230 32.39 -18.06 -9.94
CA GLU A 230 32.71 -18.05 -11.38
C GLU A 230 31.44 -18.12 -12.24
N PRO A 231 31.35 -17.36 -13.35
CA PRO A 231 30.24 -17.48 -14.30
C PRO A 231 30.07 -18.90 -14.85
N GLU A 232 28.83 -19.40 -14.86
CA GLU A 232 28.49 -20.69 -15.46
C GLU A 232 27.70 -20.44 -16.74
N LEU A 233 28.28 -20.79 -17.90
CA LEU A 233 27.63 -20.61 -19.19
C LEU A 233 26.63 -21.73 -19.46
N GLY A 234 25.53 -21.38 -20.13
CA GLY A 234 24.49 -22.33 -20.50
C GLY A 234 24.89 -23.32 -21.60
N LEU A 235 23.94 -24.17 -21.97
CA LEU A 235 24.13 -25.12 -23.08
C LEU A 235 23.74 -24.49 -24.42
N PRO A 236 24.35 -24.93 -25.53
CA PRO A 236 23.90 -24.57 -26.86
C PRO A 236 22.51 -25.16 -27.15
N ALA A 237 21.83 -24.60 -28.14
CA ALA A 237 20.54 -25.12 -28.60
C ALA A 237 20.65 -26.61 -28.99
N SER A 238 19.63 -27.38 -28.62
CA SER A 238 19.54 -28.82 -28.86
C SER A 238 18.13 -29.22 -29.31
N ALA A 239 17.95 -30.47 -29.71
CA ALA A 239 16.62 -30.98 -30.10
C ALA A 239 15.58 -30.91 -28.96
N ASN A 240 16.04 -30.95 -27.70
CA ASN A 240 15.17 -30.93 -26.51
C ASN A 240 14.99 -29.52 -25.92
N ASN A 241 15.93 -28.61 -26.16
CA ASN A 241 15.82 -27.21 -25.75
C ASN A 241 16.31 -26.31 -26.88
N PRO A 242 15.40 -25.63 -27.61
CA PRO A 242 15.77 -24.83 -28.77
C PRO A 242 16.48 -23.52 -28.41
N LEU A 243 16.53 -23.14 -27.13
CA LEU A 243 17.17 -21.91 -26.67
C LEU A 243 18.69 -22.08 -26.57
N ASP A 244 19.45 -21.23 -27.26
CA ASP A 244 20.90 -21.17 -27.10
C ASP A 244 21.27 -20.22 -25.94
N PHE A 245 21.86 -20.79 -24.88
CA PHE A 245 22.39 -20.04 -23.73
C PHE A 245 23.91 -20.19 -23.58
N SER A 246 24.62 -20.67 -24.61
CA SER A 246 26.07 -20.93 -24.57
C SER A 246 26.94 -19.71 -24.26
N ALA A 247 26.42 -18.50 -24.53
CA ALA A 247 27.09 -17.23 -24.24
C ALA A 247 26.49 -16.47 -23.03
N VAL A 248 25.62 -17.11 -22.26
CA VAL A 248 24.85 -16.46 -21.18
C VAL A 248 25.16 -17.14 -19.86
N ASP A 249 25.44 -16.35 -18.83
CA ASP A 249 25.53 -16.83 -17.46
C ASP A 249 24.14 -17.35 -17.02
N VAL A 250 24.05 -18.62 -16.66
CA VAL A 250 22.81 -19.28 -16.25
C VAL A 250 22.63 -19.40 -14.75
N ARG A 251 23.60 -18.92 -13.95
CA ARG A 251 23.51 -18.94 -12.48
C ARG A 251 22.27 -18.17 -12.02
N LEU A 252 21.64 -18.68 -10.95
CA LEU A 252 20.51 -18.06 -10.31
C LEU A 252 20.89 -17.52 -8.93
N PRO A 253 20.32 -16.39 -8.49
CA PRO A 253 20.47 -15.92 -7.11
C PRO A 253 19.90 -16.95 -6.12
N MET A 254 20.40 -16.93 -4.88
CA MET A 254 19.85 -17.77 -3.82
C MET A 254 18.36 -17.46 -3.63
N LEU A 255 17.55 -18.51 -3.44
CA LEU A 255 16.11 -18.40 -3.16
C LEU A 255 15.77 -19.22 -1.92
N VAL A 256 15.16 -18.58 -0.94
CA VAL A 256 14.84 -19.19 0.36
C VAL A 256 13.35 -19.05 0.64
N TYR A 257 12.71 -20.17 0.94
CA TYR A 257 11.35 -20.25 1.48
C TYR A 257 11.39 -20.19 3.00
N ILE A 258 10.56 -19.34 3.59
CA ILE A 258 10.40 -19.19 5.03
C ILE A 258 8.92 -19.23 5.35
N SER A 259 8.53 -20.04 6.33
CA SER A 259 7.27 -19.89 7.05
C SER A 259 7.59 -19.92 8.53
N ARG A 260 7.31 -18.84 9.25
CA ARG A 260 7.63 -18.74 10.67
C ARG A 260 6.75 -19.63 11.53
N GLU A 261 7.23 -19.99 12.70
CA GLU A 261 6.42 -20.71 13.69
C GLU A 261 5.23 -19.83 14.12
N LYS A 262 4.07 -20.45 14.27
CA LYS A 262 2.87 -19.81 14.80
C LYS A 262 2.27 -20.65 15.90
N HIS A 263 1.79 -19.99 16.94
CA HIS A 263 1.14 -20.64 18.07
C HIS A 263 -0.07 -19.81 18.54
N PRO A 264 -1.21 -20.41 18.93
CA PRO A 264 -2.44 -19.68 19.27
C PRO A 264 -2.30 -18.67 20.42
N ASN A 265 -1.33 -18.88 21.31
CA ASN A 265 -1.08 -18.03 22.47
C ASN A 265 -0.19 -16.82 22.17
N TYR A 266 0.36 -16.70 20.95
CA TYR A 266 1.26 -15.62 20.56
C TYR A 266 0.64 -14.78 19.44
N ASP A 267 0.67 -13.46 19.59
CA ASP A 267 0.32 -12.56 18.49
C ASP A 267 1.47 -12.54 17.48
N HIS A 268 1.20 -12.97 16.26
CA HIS A 268 2.18 -13.06 15.19
C HIS A 268 2.47 -11.70 14.53
N GLN A 269 1.83 -10.58 14.87
CA GLN A 269 2.20 -9.25 14.38
C GLN A 269 2.18 -9.08 12.84
N LYS A 270 1.43 -9.94 12.13
CA LYS A 270 1.22 -9.88 10.67
C LYS A 270 2.54 -9.68 9.91
N LYS A 271 2.60 -8.74 8.95
CA LYS A 271 3.76 -8.48 8.08
C LYS A 271 5.00 -8.03 8.86
N ALA A 272 4.85 -7.23 9.93
CA ALA A 272 5.97 -6.77 10.75
C ALA A 272 6.76 -7.95 11.34
N GLY A 273 6.05 -8.91 11.93
CA GLY A 273 6.70 -10.09 12.50
C GLY A 273 7.31 -11.01 11.44
N ALA A 274 6.71 -11.11 10.24
CA ALA A 274 7.26 -11.88 9.14
C ALA A 274 8.62 -11.31 8.69
N MET A 275 8.69 -9.99 8.48
CA MET A 275 9.93 -9.30 8.12
C MET A 275 10.99 -9.34 9.24
N ASN A 276 10.59 -9.33 10.52
CA ASN A 276 11.52 -9.49 11.63
C ASN A 276 12.14 -10.90 11.70
N VAL A 277 11.35 -11.93 11.43
CA VAL A 277 11.87 -13.30 11.28
C VAL A 277 12.82 -13.39 10.09
N GLN A 278 12.45 -12.84 8.92
CA GLN A 278 13.35 -12.77 7.75
C GLN A 278 14.66 -12.04 8.07
N LEU A 279 14.61 -10.97 8.86
CA LEU A 279 15.80 -10.21 9.28
C LEU A 279 16.77 -11.07 10.09
N ARG A 280 16.27 -11.95 10.96
CA ARG A 280 17.08 -12.90 11.74
C ARG A 280 17.63 -14.04 10.88
N VAL A 281 16.77 -14.69 10.11
CA VAL A 281 17.12 -15.82 9.24
C VAL A 281 18.18 -15.41 8.21
N SER A 282 17.97 -14.29 7.50
CA SER A 282 18.94 -13.78 6.53
C SER A 282 20.29 -13.40 7.17
N ALA A 283 20.31 -12.96 8.43
CA ALA A 283 21.55 -12.64 9.14
C ALA A 283 22.45 -13.87 9.38
N LEU A 284 21.85 -15.06 9.44
CA LEU A 284 22.56 -16.33 9.58
C LEU A 284 22.96 -16.92 8.23
N LEU A 285 22.19 -16.67 7.17
CA LEU A 285 22.42 -17.25 5.84
C LEU A 285 23.40 -16.41 5.00
N THR A 286 23.06 -15.15 4.70
CA THR A 286 23.82 -14.27 3.78
C THR A 286 24.42 -13.07 4.48
N ASN A 287 23.76 -12.58 5.53
CA ASN A 287 24.14 -11.42 6.33
C ASN A 287 24.39 -10.13 5.51
N ALA A 288 23.55 -9.88 4.50
CA ALA A 288 23.75 -8.74 3.60
C ALA A 288 23.61 -7.38 4.33
N PRO A 289 24.48 -6.39 4.12
CA PRO A 289 24.38 -5.09 4.79
C PRO A 289 23.15 -4.28 4.35
N PHE A 290 22.56 -4.61 3.20
CA PHE A 290 21.36 -3.97 2.66
C PHE A 290 20.23 -4.98 2.46
N ILE A 291 19.00 -4.50 2.66
CA ILE A 291 17.79 -5.31 2.54
C ILE A 291 16.77 -4.49 1.76
N ILE A 292 16.12 -5.04 0.74
CA ILE A 292 15.00 -4.38 0.07
C ILE A 292 13.73 -5.24 0.22
N ASN A 293 12.61 -4.61 0.55
CA ASN A 293 11.38 -5.33 0.82
C ASN A 293 10.29 -5.08 -0.23
N PHE A 294 9.46 -6.10 -0.47
CA PHE A 294 8.35 -6.11 -1.41
C PHE A 294 7.09 -6.72 -0.81
N ASP A 295 5.95 -6.21 -1.27
CA ASP A 295 4.68 -6.94 -1.22
C ASP A 295 4.67 -8.04 -2.30
N GLY A 296 3.90 -9.12 -2.07
CA GLY A 296 3.81 -10.25 -3.02
C GLY A 296 3.47 -9.85 -4.45
N ASP A 297 2.74 -8.76 -4.66
CA ASP A 297 2.30 -8.30 -5.98
C ASP A 297 3.16 -7.18 -6.59
N HIS A 298 4.27 -6.79 -5.95
CA HIS A 298 5.16 -5.76 -6.47
C HIS A 298 6.41 -6.39 -7.09
N TYR A 299 6.69 -6.04 -8.34
CA TYR A 299 7.75 -6.60 -9.15
C TYR A 299 8.78 -5.56 -9.62
N VAL A 300 9.93 -6.04 -10.05
CA VAL A 300 11.02 -5.23 -10.65
C VAL A 300 10.66 -4.86 -12.09
N ASN A 301 10.25 -3.60 -12.29
CA ASN A 301 9.91 -3.07 -13.60
C ASN A 301 11.16 -2.59 -14.35
N ASN A 302 12.06 -1.89 -13.65
CA ASN A 302 13.37 -1.49 -14.19
C ASN A 302 14.47 -2.34 -13.54
N SER A 303 15.20 -3.11 -14.36
CA SER A 303 16.17 -4.09 -13.85
C SER A 303 17.35 -3.46 -13.10
N LYS A 304 17.60 -2.17 -13.27
CA LYS A 304 18.67 -1.42 -12.61
C LYS A 304 18.26 -0.84 -11.25
N ALA A 305 17.06 -1.12 -10.76
CA ALA A 305 16.54 -0.56 -9.52
C ALA A 305 17.42 -0.84 -8.29
N PHE A 306 17.97 -2.05 -8.18
CA PHE A 306 18.87 -2.40 -7.07
C PHE A 306 20.17 -1.59 -7.10
N ARG A 307 20.80 -1.46 -8.28
CA ARG A 307 21.97 -0.59 -8.47
C ARG A 307 21.66 0.87 -8.14
N ALA A 308 20.48 1.37 -8.50
CA ALA A 308 20.05 2.72 -8.16
C ALA A 308 19.93 2.96 -6.65
N GLY A 309 19.35 2.03 -5.90
CA GLY A 309 19.27 2.13 -4.44
C GLY A 309 20.66 2.10 -3.80
N ILE A 310 21.51 1.17 -4.23
CA ILE A 310 22.88 1.05 -3.75
C ILE A 310 23.72 2.29 -4.06
N CYS A 311 23.51 2.93 -5.22
CA CYS A 311 24.19 4.18 -5.57
C CYS A 311 24.00 5.27 -4.52
N PHE A 312 22.82 5.37 -3.89
CA PHE A 312 22.58 6.33 -2.82
C PHE A 312 23.10 5.86 -1.47
N MET A 313 23.05 4.56 -1.20
CA MET A 313 23.60 3.98 0.03
C MET A 313 25.13 4.11 0.14
N LEU A 314 25.83 4.07 -0.99
CA LEU A 314 27.29 4.17 -1.09
C LEU A 314 27.81 5.59 -1.34
N ASP A 315 26.94 6.60 -1.41
CA ASP A 315 27.36 7.98 -1.62
C ASP A 315 28.20 8.46 -0.43
N ARG A 316 29.46 8.81 -0.66
CA ARG A 316 30.42 9.22 0.38
C ARG A 316 30.00 10.49 1.13
N ARG A 317 29.08 11.29 0.58
CA ARG A 317 28.64 12.55 1.21
C ARG A 317 27.69 12.30 2.38
N ASP A 318 26.69 11.43 2.18
CA ASP A 318 25.57 11.25 3.12
C ASP A 318 25.04 9.80 3.20
N GLY A 319 25.55 8.87 2.38
CA GLY A 319 25.07 7.49 2.27
C GLY A 319 25.18 6.71 3.58
N ASP A 320 26.25 6.93 4.35
CA ASP A 320 26.46 6.30 5.66
C ASP A 320 25.44 6.74 6.72
N ASN A 321 24.85 7.92 6.56
CA ASN A 321 23.77 8.43 7.43
C ASN A 321 22.37 8.10 6.90
N THR A 322 22.27 7.37 5.79
CA THR A 322 21.02 6.96 5.18
C THR A 322 20.60 5.59 5.72
N ALA A 323 19.45 5.55 6.40
CA ALA A 323 18.85 4.31 6.87
C ALA A 323 18.12 3.59 5.75
N PHE A 324 17.43 4.32 4.87
CA PHE A 324 16.70 3.70 3.76
C PHE A 324 16.53 4.61 2.54
N VAL A 325 16.34 3.96 1.39
CA VAL A 325 16.01 4.56 0.10
C VAL A 325 14.63 4.07 -0.31
N GLN A 326 13.65 4.98 -0.38
CA GLN A 326 12.28 4.70 -0.79
C GLN A 326 12.10 4.96 -2.28
N PHE A 327 11.46 4.03 -2.99
CA PHE A 327 11.03 4.21 -4.37
C PHE A 327 9.51 4.53 -4.44
N PRO A 328 9.04 5.24 -5.48
CA PRO A 328 7.60 5.40 -5.71
C PRO A 328 6.92 4.04 -5.89
N GLN A 329 5.74 3.87 -5.29
CA GLN A 329 4.85 2.77 -5.65
C GLN A 329 4.07 3.16 -6.90
N ARG A 330 4.05 2.26 -7.87
CA ARG A 330 3.30 2.41 -9.12
C ARG A 330 2.44 1.18 -9.33
N PHE A 331 1.33 1.36 -10.02
CA PHE A 331 0.37 0.30 -10.21
C PHE A 331 0.01 0.17 -11.69
N ASP A 332 -0.10 -1.07 -12.13
CA ASP A 332 -0.64 -1.45 -13.43
C ASP A 332 -2.17 -1.53 -13.38
N ASP A 333 -2.78 -1.54 -14.56
CA ASP A 333 -4.23 -1.72 -14.76
C ASP A 333 -5.12 -0.79 -13.93
N VAL A 334 -4.65 0.43 -13.68
CA VAL A 334 -5.51 1.53 -13.23
C VAL A 334 -6.34 2.03 -14.41
N ASP A 335 -7.61 2.35 -14.15
CA ASP A 335 -8.49 2.88 -15.19
C ASP A 335 -7.94 4.21 -15.76
N PRO A 336 -8.14 4.54 -17.06
CA PRO A 336 -7.56 5.74 -17.67
C PRO A 336 -7.95 7.06 -17.01
N THR A 337 -9.04 7.09 -16.24
CA THR A 337 -9.49 8.29 -15.53
C THR A 337 -9.05 8.33 -14.08
N ASP A 338 -8.37 7.28 -13.60
CA ASP A 338 -7.99 7.01 -12.22
C ASP A 338 -9.08 7.42 -11.23
N ARG A 339 -10.28 6.87 -11.41
CA ARG A 339 -11.50 7.30 -10.71
C ARG A 339 -11.35 7.21 -9.20
N TYR A 340 -10.61 6.22 -8.71
CA TYR A 340 -10.40 5.95 -7.28
C TYR A 340 -9.04 6.43 -6.77
N CYS A 341 -8.32 7.25 -7.56
CA CYS A 341 -7.03 7.84 -7.20
C CYS A 341 -6.05 6.77 -6.68
N ASN A 342 -5.95 5.65 -7.41
CA ASN A 342 -5.10 4.51 -7.08
C ASN A 342 -3.61 4.85 -7.27
N HIS A 343 -3.24 5.66 -8.26
CA HIS A 343 -1.84 6.04 -8.44
C HIS A 343 -1.30 6.92 -7.31
N ASN A 344 -2.18 7.66 -6.62
CA ASN A 344 -1.83 8.55 -5.51
C ASN A 344 -0.62 9.48 -5.83
N ARG A 345 -0.61 10.04 -7.04
CA ARG A 345 0.54 10.78 -7.61
C ARG A 345 0.92 11.99 -6.77
N VAL A 346 -0.04 12.73 -6.22
CA VAL A 346 0.26 13.91 -5.36
C VAL A 346 1.11 13.51 -4.16
N PHE A 347 0.80 12.39 -3.50
CA PHE A 347 1.59 11.91 -2.37
C PHE A 347 3.00 11.48 -2.79
N PHE A 348 3.12 10.63 -3.81
CA PHE A 348 4.43 10.10 -4.22
C PHE A 348 5.32 11.14 -4.90
N ASP A 349 4.76 11.96 -5.80
CA ASP A 349 5.55 12.84 -6.66
C ASP A 349 5.65 14.29 -6.17
N ALA A 350 4.78 14.72 -5.26
CA ALA A 350 4.91 16.03 -4.60
C ALA A 350 5.30 15.89 -3.12
N THR A 351 4.49 15.21 -2.29
CA THR A 351 4.72 15.15 -0.84
C THR A 351 6.05 14.47 -0.48
N LEU A 352 6.28 13.23 -0.93
CA LEU A 352 7.53 12.52 -0.62
C LEU A 352 8.76 13.20 -1.24
N LEU A 353 8.61 13.83 -2.40
CA LEU A 353 9.66 14.62 -3.02
C LEU A 353 10.01 15.88 -2.22
N GLY A 354 9.01 16.53 -1.62
CA GLY A 354 9.18 17.63 -0.66
C GLY A 354 9.97 17.19 0.57
N LEU A 355 9.58 16.06 1.19
CA LEU A 355 10.26 15.50 2.36
C LEU A 355 11.72 15.12 2.07
N ASN A 356 12.03 14.77 0.82
CA ASN A 356 13.39 14.42 0.39
C ASN A 356 14.40 15.57 0.61
N GLY A 357 13.93 16.83 0.63
CA GLY A 357 14.77 17.99 0.92
C GLY A 357 14.93 18.34 2.40
N ILE A 358 14.25 17.61 3.29
CA ILE A 358 14.29 17.84 4.73
C ILE A 358 15.17 16.76 5.38
N GLN A 359 14.57 15.68 5.87
CA GLN A 359 15.25 14.54 6.47
C GLN A 359 15.10 13.27 5.62
N GLY A 360 14.16 13.27 4.67
CA GLY A 360 13.90 12.17 3.75
C GLY A 360 12.43 11.72 3.76
N PRO A 361 12.01 10.93 2.75
CA PRO A 361 10.65 10.38 2.67
C PRO A 361 10.35 9.42 3.82
N SER A 362 9.07 9.24 4.15
CA SER A 362 8.62 8.16 5.02
C SER A 362 8.72 6.80 4.31
N TYR A 363 8.86 5.73 5.10
CA TYR A 363 8.73 4.36 4.60
C TYR A 363 7.25 4.02 4.42
N VAL A 364 6.91 3.43 3.27
CA VAL A 364 5.50 3.19 2.85
C VAL A 364 5.18 1.72 2.56
N GLY A 365 6.01 0.79 3.04
CA GLY A 365 5.66 -0.63 3.11
C GLY A 365 6.26 -1.55 2.04
N THR A 366 6.68 -1.03 0.88
CA THR A 366 7.24 -1.82 -0.23
C THR A 366 8.18 -0.96 -1.09
N GLY A 367 9.08 -1.60 -1.84
CA GLY A 367 10.07 -0.94 -2.69
C GLY A 367 11.01 -0.03 -1.88
N CYS A 368 11.44 -0.48 -0.70
CA CYS A 368 12.29 0.31 0.20
C CYS A 368 13.56 -0.46 0.55
N MET A 369 14.71 0.10 0.21
CA MET A 369 16.02 -0.48 0.52
C MET A 369 16.51 0.07 1.85
N PHE A 370 16.66 -0.77 2.85
CA PHE A 370 17.17 -0.47 4.18
C PHE A 370 18.65 -0.83 4.32
N ARG A 371 19.34 -0.07 5.16
CA ARG A 371 20.61 -0.46 5.77
C ARG A 371 20.30 -1.34 6.98
N ARG A 372 20.79 -2.58 6.98
CA ARG A 372 20.50 -3.62 8.00
C ARG A 372 20.72 -3.11 9.43
N VAL A 373 21.85 -2.46 9.70
CA VAL A 373 22.16 -1.94 11.06
C VAL A 373 21.19 -0.90 11.59
N SER A 374 20.52 -0.15 10.70
CA SER A 374 19.49 0.80 11.13
C SER A 374 18.27 0.06 11.70
N LEU A 375 17.93 -1.11 11.15
CA LEU A 375 16.85 -1.96 11.64
C LEU A 375 17.19 -2.58 13.01
N TYR A 376 18.47 -2.86 13.29
CA TYR A 376 18.92 -3.29 14.63
C TYR A 376 18.83 -2.21 15.72
N GLY A 377 18.35 -1.01 15.38
CA GLY A 377 18.20 0.09 16.34
C GLY A 377 19.53 0.72 16.72
N VAL A 378 20.53 0.62 15.84
CA VAL A 378 21.83 1.26 16.01
C VAL A 378 21.73 2.72 15.56
N ASP A 379 22.34 3.62 16.31
CA ASP A 379 22.41 5.05 15.95
C ASP A 379 23.24 5.26 14.68
N PRO A 380 22.90 6.27 13.85
CA PRO A 380 23.67 6.61 12.65
C PRO A 380 25.09 7.07 13.02
N PRO A 381 26.07 6.95 12.10
CA PRO A 381 27.46 7.33 12.37
C PRO A 381 27.62 8.73 12.97
N ARG A 382 26.88 9.72 12.47
CA ARG A 382 26.93 11.10 12.99
C ARG A 382 26.54 11.28 14.46
N TRP A 383 25.83 10.31 15.05
CA TRP A 383 25.38 10.34 16.45
C TRP A 383 26.03 9.24 17.28
N ARG A 384 26.99 8.50 16.71
CA ARG A 384 27.68 7.40 17.36
C ARG A 384 29.07 7.85 17.84
N PRO A 385 29.52 7.45 19.04
CA PRO A 385 30.92 7.57 19.42
C PRO A 385 31.81 6.74 18.49
N ASP A 386 33.02 7.24 18.18
CA ASP A 386 33.94 6.58 17.26
C ASP A 386 34.31 5.14 17.70
N ASP A 387 34.31 4.88 19.02
CA ASP A 387 34.67 3.58 19.62
C ASP A 387 33.47 2.69 20.00
N ALA A 388 32.23 3.06 19.63
CA ALA A 388 31.07 2.30 20.06
C ALA A 388 30.94 0.96 19.33
N MET A 389 31.14 -0.15 20.06
CA MET A 389 30.78 -1.48 19.58
C MET A 389 29.25 -1.56 19.41
N ILE A 390 28.80 -2.22 18.34
CA ILE A 390 27.37 -2.37 18.04
C ILE A 390 26.71 -3.45 18.91
N VAL A 391 27.53 -4.20 19.64
CA VAL A 391 27.12 -5.33 20.47
C VAL A 391 26.60 -4.81 21.82
N ASP A 392 25.28 -4.89 21.99
CA ASP A 392 24.60 -4.76 23.28
C ASP A 392 23.95 -6.11 23.64
N SER A 393 23.78 -6.32 24.94
CA SER A 393 23.31 -7.49 25.69
C SER A 393 22.28 -8.40 24.99
N SER A 394 22.37 -9.71 25.25
CA SER A 394 21.41 -10.75 24.82
C SER A 394 19.95 -10.39 25.10
N ASN A 395 19.71 -9.59 26.14
CA ASN A 395 18.39 -9.08 26.51
C ASN A 395 17.72 -8.25 25.39
N LYS A 396 18.49 -7.63 24.49
CA LYS A 396 17.94 -6.82 23.39
C LYS A 396 17.53 -7.66 22.19
N PHE A 397 18.35 -8.65 21.82
CA PHE A 397 18.28 -9.33 20.52
C PHE A 397 17.82 -10.80 20.58
N GLY A 398 17.77 -11.38 21.78
CA GLY A 398 17.42 -12.77 22.02
C GLY A 398 18.63 -13.63 22.43
N SER A 399 18.40 -14.94 22.57
CA SER A 399 19.39 -15.90 23.08
C SER A 399 20.42 -16.38 22.05
N SER A 400 20.19 -16.17 20.75
CA SER A 400 21.08 -16.67 19.69
C SER A 400 22.41 -15.91 19.64
N LEU A 401 23.49 -16.56 20.09
CA LEU A 401 24.85 -16.02 20.02
C LEU A 401 25.35 -15.95 18.56
N SER A 402 24.94 -16.88 17.71
CA SER A 402 25.29 -16.88 16.28
C SER A 402 24.70 -15.67 15.57
N PHE A 403 23.46 -15.30 15.91
CA PHE A 403 22.82 -14.09 15.39
C PHE A 403 23.47 -12.81 15.93
N ILE A 404 23.71 -12.72 17.25
CA ILE A 404 24.34 -11.53 17.85
C ILE A 404 25.74 -11.30 17.27
N SER A 405 26.53 -12.37 17.12
CA SER A 405 27.89 -12.29 16.55
C SER A 405 27.91 -11.92 15.06
N SER A 406 26.81 -12.13 14.31
CA SER A 406 26.74 -11.75 12.89
C SER A 406 26.50 -10.24 12.67
N MET A 407 26.04 -9.50 13.69
CA MET A 407 25.70 -8.07 13.56
C MET A 407 26.90 -7.16 13.31
N GLN A 408 28.01 -7.37 14.02
CA GLN A 408 29.21 -6.53 13.88
C GLN A 408 29.83 -6.67 12.47
N PRO A 409 30.00 -7.89 11.90
CA PRO A 409 30.43 -8.05 10.52
C PRO A 409 29.48 -7.42 9.49
N ALA A 410 28.17 -7.47 9.72
CA ALA A 410 27.20 -6.81 8.83
C ALA A 410 27.38 -5.29 8.82
N ALA A 411 27.68 -4.72 9.98
CA ALA A 411 27.92 -3.29 10.12
C ALA A 411 29.21 -2.82 9.44
N ASN A 412 30.26 -3.62 9.56
CA ASN A 412 31.56 -3.33 8.96
C ASN A 412 31.63 -3.74 7.48
N GLN A 413 30.55 -4.31 6.94
CA GLN A 413 30.50 -4.85 5.58
C GLN A 413 31.64 -5.85 5.30
N SER A 414 32.09 -6.57 6.34
CA SER A 414 33.37 -7.28 6.34
C SER A 414 33.25 -8.79 6.18
N ARG A 415 32.02 -9.33 6.07
CA ARG A 415 31.80 -10.79 5.96
C ARG A 415 31.66 -11.23 4.51
N SER A 416 32.44 -12.23 4.13
CA SER A 416 32.13 -13.09 2.96
C SER A 416 30.94 -13.98 3.30
N ILE A 417 30.09 -14.27 2.32
CA ILE A 417 28.93 -15.16 2.45
C ILE A 417 29.38 -16.48 3.09
N MET A 418 28.62 -16.98 4.05
CA MET A 418 28.94 -18.25 4.70
C MET A 418 28.90 -19.36 3.65
N SER A 419 30.01 -20.07 3.45
CA SER A 419 29.97 -21.34 2.71
C SER A 419 29.07 -22.30 3.51
N LEU A 420 27.88 -22.57 2.97
CA LEU A 420 26.85 -23.42 3.58
C LEU A 420 27.34 -24.86 3.85
N LEU A 421 28.51 -25.24 3.32
CA LEU A 421 29.07 -26.59 3.39
C LEU A 421 29.69 -26.98 4.75
N ALA A 422 29.84 -26.04 5.71
CA ALA A 422 30.56 -26.33 6.95
C ALA A 422 29.70 -26.62 8.19
N LEU A 423 28.38 -26.38 8.18
CA LEU A 423 27.53 -26.46 9.40
C LEU A 423 26.04 -26.79 9.14
N GLU A 424 25.68 -27.60 8.13
CA GLU A 424 24.26 -27.84 7.72
C GLU A 424 23.32 -28.17 8.90
N GLU A 425 23.68 -29.07 9.82
CA GLU A 425 22.76 -29.45 10.91
C GLU A 425 22.65 -28.38 12.02
N SER A 426 23.78 -27.83 12.46
CA SER A 426 23.83 -26.77 13.48
C SER A 426 23.21 -25.44 13.03
N VAL A 427 23.37 -25.08 11.74
CA VAL A 427 22.74 -23.87 11.19
C VAL A 427 21.23 -24.07 11.10
N MET A 428 20.76 -25.26 10.71
CA MET A 428 19.32 -25.55 10.67
C MET A 428 18.67 -25.53 12.06
N ALA A 429 19.36 -26.04 13.09
CA ALA A 429 18.90 -25.94 14.47
C ALA A 429 18.82 -24.48 14.95
N GLU A 430 19.83 -23.67 14.64
CA GLU A 430 19.84 -22.24 14.97
C GLU A 430 18.75 -21.46 14.23
N LEU A 431 18.54 -21.78 12.94
CA LEU A 431 17.48 -21.19 12.14
C LEU A 431 16.09 -21.51 12.72
N ALA A 432 15.87 -22.76 13.13
CA ALA A 432 14.63 -23.14 13.80
C ALA A 432 14.42 -22.35 15.10
N ASP A 433 15.49 -22.13 15.89
CA ASP A 433 15.40 -21.37 17.14
C ASP A 433 15.02 -19.90 16.93
N VAL A 434 15.69 -19.20 16.00
CA VAL A 434 15.41 -17.77 15.73
C VAL A 434 14.04 -17.52 15.08
N MET A 435 13.39 -18.58 14.60
CA MET A 435 12.05 -18.55 13.99
C MET A 435 10.91 -18.85 14.97
N LYS A 436 11.22 -19.29 16.19
CA LYS A 436 10.21 -19.59 17.22
C LYS A 436 9.35 -18.37 17.55
N CYS A 437 8.07 -18.60 17.85
CA CYS A 437 7.17 -17.51 18.25
C CYS A 437 7.60 -16.87 19.58
N ALA A 438 8.16 -17.67 20.50
CA ALA A 438 8.66 -17.22 21.80
C ALA A 438 10.06 -16.58 21.77
N TYR A 439 10.76 -16.58 20.62
CA TYR A 439 12.13 -16.05 20.52
C TYR A 439 12.22 -14.57 20.94
N GLU A 440 11.13 -13.84 20.75
CA GLU A 440 11.05 -12.40 20.97
C GLU A 440 10.65 -12.04 22.42
N ASP A 441 10.36 -13.02 23.27
CA ASP A 441 9.93 -12.81 24.65
C ASP A 441 11.02 -12.13 25.49
N GLY A 442 10.62 -11.05 26.17
CA GLY A 442 11.55 -10.26 26.98
C GLY A 442 12.57 -9.44 26.18
N THR A 443 12.49 -9.45 24.85
CA THR A 443 13.42 -8.70 23.97
C THR A 443 12.88 -7.33 23.53
N GLU A 444 13.69 -6.62 22.74
CA GLU A 444 13.34 -5.34 22.13
C GLU A 444 12.83 -5.45 20.67
N TRP A 445 12.61 -6.67 20.17
CA TRP A 445 12.00 -6.91 18.87
C TRP A 445 10.60 -6.28 18.78
N GLY A 446 10.35 -5.56 17.70
CA GLY A 446 9.11 -4.81 17.49
C GLY A 446 8.95 -3.54 18.31
N LYS A 447 9.86 -3.26 19.25
CA LYS A 447 9.90 -2.02 20.04
C LYS A 447 10.98 -1.09 19.50
N GLU A 448 12.24 -1.48 19.64
CA GLU A 448 13.41 -0.72 19.20
C GLU A 448 14.25 -1.48 18.14
N VAL A 449 13.93 -2.75 17.88
CA VAL A 449 14.59 -3.58 16.86
C VAL A 449 13.58 -4.04 15.81
N GLY A 450 13.98 -4.00 14.55
CA GLY A 450 13.19 -4.44 13.41
C GLY A 450 12.04 -3.50 13.04
N TRP A 451 11.01 -4.06 12.41
CA TRP A 451 9.73 -3.42 12.13
C TRP A 451 8.85 -3.37 13.37
N VAL A 452 8.17 -2.24 13.57
CA VAL A 452 7.43 -1.93 14.81
C VAL A 452 6.12 -2.73 14.92
N TYR A 453 5.84 -3.25 16.11
CA TYR A 453 4.66 -4.07 16.42
C TYR A 453 3.47 -3.28 16.97
N ASN A 454 2.33 -3.97 17.09
CA ASN A 454 1.10 -3.50 17.74
C ASN A 454 0.52 -2.21 17.14
N ILE A 455 0.70 -2.01 15.84
CA ILE A 455 0.16 -0.87 15.09
C ILE A 455 -0.22 -1.29 13.67
N ALA A 456 -1.31 -0.74 13.13
CA ALA A 456 -1.81 -1.13 11.81
C ALA A 456 -0.98 -0.59 10.62
N THR A 457 -0.16 0.43 10.86
CA THR A 457 0.74 1.09 9.89
C THR A 457 2.17 0.98 10.39
N GLU A 458 2.67 -0.25 10.47
CA GLU A 458 4.03 -0.55 10.94
C GLU A 458 5.09 0.13 10.06
N ASP A 459 4.77 0.38 8.79
CA ASP A 459 5.64 1.00 7.80
C ASP A 459 6.03 2.43 8.19
N VAL A 460 5.04 3.32 8.28
CA VAL A 460 5.25 4.73 8.61
C VAL A 460 5.92 4.85 9.97
N VAL A 461 5.50 4.03 10.95
CA VAL A 461 6.01 4.08 12.32
C VAL A 461 7.45 3.58 12.40
N THR A 462 7.83 2.56 11.62
CA THR A 462 9.22 2.10 11.50
C THR A 462 10.08 3.18 10.88
N GLY A 463 9.64 3.80 9.78
CA GLY A 463 10.35 4.94 9.17
C GLY A 463 10.55 6.10 10.13
N PHE A 464 9.49 6.47 10.87
CA PHE A 464 9.55 7.49 11.91
C PHE A 464 10.52 7.13 13.03
N ARG A 465 10.54 5.88 13.50
CA ARG A 465 11.51 5.41 14.51
C ARG A 465 12.95 5.58 14.05
N LEU A 466 13.24 5.31 12.78
CA LEU A 466 14.58 5.52 12.24
C LEU A 466 14.92 7.02 12.21
N HIS A 467 13.99 7.86 11.72
CA HIS A 467 14.19 9.32 11.68
C HIS A 467 14.30 9.96 13.07
N ARG A 468 13.52 9.51 14.07
CA ARG A 468 13.58 10.04 15.44
C ARG A 468 14.91 9.72 16.12
N ASN A 469 15.55 8.61 15.73
CA ASN A 469 16.90 8.24 16.20
C ASN A 469 18.00 9.02 15.45
N GLY A 470 17.62 9.84 14.47
CA GLY A 470 18.53 10.71 13.73
C GLY A 470 19.01 10.13 12.41
N TRP A 471 18.46 9.03 11.91
CA TRP A 471 18.76 8.58 10.54
C TRP A 471 18.12 9.51 9.50
N ARG A 472 18.70 9.53 8.30
CA ARG A 472 18.10 10.15 7.11
C ARG A 472 17.53 9.07 6.19
N SER A 473 16.65 9.45 5.27
CA SER A 473 16.26 8.61 4.14
C SER A 473 16.39 9.37 2.83
N MET A 474 16.39 8.63 1.72
CA MET A 474 16.40 9.21 0.37
C MET A 474 15.23 8.70 -0.47
N TYR A 475 14.80 9.50 -1.43
CA TYR A 475 13.78 9.15 -2.41
C TYR A 475 14.41 8.93 -3.78
N CYS A 476 14.21 7.74 -4.37
CA CYS A 476 14.76 7.36 -5.67
C CYS A 476 13.64 7.26 -6.70
N ARG A 477 13.55 8.26 -7.58
CA ARG A 477 12.67 8.22 -8.76
C ARG A 477 13.49 7.84 -9.99
N MET A 478 13.04 6.83 -10.71
CA MET A 478 13.65 6.32 -11.94
C MET A 478 12.71 6.53 -13.13
N GLU A 479 13.29 6.47 -14.32
CA GLU A 479 12.56 6.47 -15.59
C GLU A 479 13.21 5.43 -16.51
N PRO A 480 12.50 4.35 -16.91
CA PRO A 480 11.18 3.92 -16.44
C PRO A 480 11.11 3.67 -14.92
N ASP A 481 9.88 3.68 -14.35
CA ASP A 481 9.66 3.47 -12.92
C ASP A 481 10.30 2.16 -12.42
N ALA A 482 10.85 2.19 -11.21
CA ALA A 482 11.65 1.07 -10.67
C ALA A 482 10.82 -0.19 -10.41
N PHE A 483 9.65 -0.01 -9.80
CA PHE A 483 8.78 -1.07 -9.34
C PHE A 483 7.35 -0.76 -9.75
N ALA A 484 6.59 -1.80 -10.05
CA ALA A 484 5.16 -1.73 -10.32
C ALA A 484 4.45 -2.89 -9.62
N GLY A 485 3.16 -2.74 -9.37
CA GLY A 485 2.33 -3.79 -8.76
C GLY A 485 0.87 -3.67 -9.18
N THR A 486 -0.02 -4.39 -8.50
CA THR A 486 -1.44 -4.41 -8.86
C THR A 486 -2.27 -3.46 -7.99
N ALA A 487 -3.12 -2.65 -8.62
CA ALA A 487 -3.99 -1.72 -7.88
C ALA A 487 -5.21 -2.43 -7.25
N PRO A 488 -5.76 -1.91 -6.14
CA PRO A 488 -7.08 -2.31 -5.66
C PRO A 488 -8.15 -2.07 -6.71
N ILE A 489 -9.08 -3.00 -6.81
CA ILE A 489 -9.87 -3.16 -8.03
C ILE A 489 -11.19 -2.40 -7.97
N ASN A 490 -11.82 -2.22 -6.80
CA ASN A 490 -13.11 -1.52 -6.66
C ASN A 490 -13.12 -0.46 -5.53
N LEU A 491 -14.17 0.37 -5.51
CA LEU A 491 -14.30 1.49 -4.56
C LEU A 491 -14.22 1.01 -3.11
N THR A 492 -14.94 -0.04 -2.74
CA THR A 492 -15.06 -0.48 -1.35
C THR A 492 -13.75 -1.04 -0.82
N GLU A 493 -13.04 -1.85 -1.61
CA GLU A 493 -11.72 -2.37 -1.27
C GLU A 493 -10.70 -1.24 -1.09
N ARG A 494 -10.74 -0.24 -1.97
CA ARG A 494 -9.91 0.96 -1.86
C ARG A 494 -10.22 1.75 -0.58
N LEU A 495 -11.50 1.90 -0.20
CA LEU A 495 -11.88 2.60 1.03
C LEU A 495 -11.47 1.83 2.30
N TYR A 496 -11.54 0.49 2.30
CA TYR A 496 -11.01 -0.32 3.42
C TYR A 496 -9.49 -0.16 3.58
N GLN A 497 -8.75 -0.09 2.47
CA GLN A 497 -7.32 0.18 2.51
C GLN A 497 -7.02 1.53 3.19
N ILE A 498 -7.74 2.59 2.81
CA ILE A 498 -7.56 3.92 3.40
C ILE A 498 -8.03 3.96 4.85
N LEU A 499 -9.05 3.17 5.21
CA LEU A 499 -9.52 3.06 6.59
C LEU A 499 -8.41 2.52 7.50
N ARG A 500 -7.71 1.48 7.05
CA ARG A 500 -6.56 0.92 7.75
C ARG A 500 -5.42 1.93 7.87
N TRP A 501 -5.10 2.65 6.79
CA TRP A 501 -4.07 3.70 6.82
C TRP A 501 -4.42 4.85 7.77
N SER A 502 -5.67 5.32 7.73
CA SER A 502 -6.15 6.44 8.56
C SER A 502 -6.25 6.03 10.03
N GLY A 503 -6.72 4.80 10.30
CA GLY A 503 -6.75 4.22 11.62
C GLY A 503 -5.35 4.12 12.24
N GLY A 504 -4.41 3.47 11.53
CA GLY A 504 -3.03 3.34 12.00
C GLY A 504 -2.31 4.69 12.15
N SER A 505 -2.59 5.66 11.29
CA SER A 505 -2.07 7.03 11.39
C SER A 505 -2.49 7.71 12.70
N LEU A 506 -3.77 7.60 13.08
CA LEU A 506 -4.21 8.12 14.37
C LEU A 506 -3.71 7.27 15.55
N GLU A 507 -3.61 5.95 15.41
CA GLU A 507 -2.99 5.10 16.44
C GLU A 507 -1.56 5.57 16.73
N MET A 508 -0.79 5.90 15.69
CA MET A 508 0.54 6.48 15.83
C MET A 508 0.49 7.80 16.61
N PHE A 509 -0.40 8.72 16.24
CA PHE A 509 -0.53 10.04 16.87
C PHE A 509 -0.84 9.95 18.38
N PHE A 510 -1.70 9.01 18.78
CA PHE A 510 -2.11 8.81 20.18
C PHE A 510 -1.28 7.77 20.95
N SER A 511 -0.17 7.28 20.36
CA SER A 511 0.73 6.33 21.01
C SER A 511 2.02 6.99 21.53
N ARG A 512 2.91 6.19 22.14
CA ARG A 512 4.29 6.59 22.46
C ARG A 512 5.11 7.05 21.24
N ASN A 513 4.67 6.70 20.03
CA ASN A 513 5.30 7.08 18.77
C ASN A 513 4.76 8.41 18.21
N CYS A 514 4.07 9.22 19.02
CA CYS A 514 3.59 10.53 18.60
C CYS A 514 4.75 11.42 18.12
N PRO A 515 4.67 12.00 16.90
CA PRO A 515 5.70 12.89 16.38
C PRO A 515 6.02 14.09 17.27
N LEU A 516 5.01 14.60 18.00
CA LEU A 516 5.16 15.75 18.89
C LEU A 516 6.05 15.46 20.09
N LEU A 517 6.19 14.19 20.48
CA LEU A 517 7.03 13.74 21.59
C LEU A 517 8.48 13.45 21.17
N ALA A 518 8.80 13.56 19.88
CA ALA A 518 10.14 13.23 19.38
C ALA A 518 11.22 14.19 19.89
N GLY A 519 12.42 13.64 20.14
CA GLY A 519 13.58 14.40 20.58
C GLY A 519 14.17 15.34 19.52
N ARG A 520 15.32 15.94 19.84
CA ARG A 520 16.02 16.93 18.99
C ARG A 520 16.66 16.33 17.71
N ARG A 521 16.79 15.00 17.63
CA ARG A 521 17.37 14.32 16.47
C ARG A 521 16.42 14.26 15.26
N LEU A 522 15.12 14.49 15.47
CA LEU A 522 14.13 14.66 14.40
C LEU A 522 14.10 16.12 13.94
N HIS A 523 14.29 16.37 12.64
CA HIS A 523 14.27 17.71 12.09
C HIS A 523 12.91 18.40 12.36
N PRO A 524 12.86 19.68 12.76
CA PRO A 524 11.60 20.35 13.10
C PRO A 524 10.54 20.30 11.99
N MET A 525 10.94 20.49 10.73
CA MET A 525 10.01 20.37 9.60
C MET A 525 9.58 18.91 9.33
N GLN A 526 10.44 17.93 9.62
CA GLN A 526 10.07 16.51 9.53
C GLN A 526 9.05 16.15 10.62
N ARG A 527 9.20 16.74 11.82
CA ARG A 527 8.23 16.62 12.92
C ARG A 527 6.86 17.17 12.52
N ILE A 528 6.83 18.35 11.90
CA ILE A 528 5.59 18.95 11.37
C ILE A 528 4.97 18.03 10.32
N ALA A 529 5.76 17.54 9.37
CA ALA A 529 5.29 16.64 8.33
C ALA A 529 4.65 15.36 8.90
N TYR A 530 5.34 14.67 9.83
CA TYR A 530 4.79 13.49 10.48
C TYR A 530 3.55 13.79 11.33
N ALA A 531 3.53 14.91 12.06
CA ALA A 531 2.35 15.31 12.84
C ALA A 531 1.14 15.54 11.93
N ASN A 532 1.33 16.23 10.80
CA ASN A 532 0.27 16.44 9.81
C ASN A 532 -0.18 15.11 9.18
N MET A 533 0.77 14.26 8.77
CA MET A 533 0.50 12.95 8.15
C MET A 533 -0.17 11.95 9.11
N THR A 534 -0.11 12.17 10.41
CA THR A 534 -0.75 11.29 11.41
C THR A 534 -2.08 11.84 11.92
N ALA A 535 -2.25 13.17 11.96
CA ALA A 535 -3.46 13.84 12.45
C ALA A 535 -4.49 14.19 11.35
N TYR A 536 -4.18 14.01 10.06
CA TYR A 536 -5.08 14.41 8.96
C TYR A 536 -6.52 13.88 9.07
N PRO A 537 -6.82 12.66 9.60
CA PRO A 537 -8.19 12.18 9.66
C PRO A 537 -9.08 13.01 10.60
N VAL A 538 -8.50 13.73 11.57
CA VAL A 538 -9.26 14.61 12.49
C VAL A 538 -10.02 15.69 11.73
N SER A 539 -9.52 16.10 10.56
CA SER A 539 -10.16 17.09 9.68
C SER A 539 -11.58 16.69 9.27
N SER A 540 -11.92 15.39 9.29
CA SER A 540 -13.27 14.92 8.95
C SER A 540 -14.35 15.40 9.93
N VAL A 541 -13.98 15.64 11.19
CA VAL A 541 -14.93 16.13 12.21
C VAL A 541 -15.54 17.43 11.72
N PHE A 542 -14.72 18.37 11.27
CA PHE A 542 -15.19 19.66 10.76
C PHE A 542 -15.77 19.53 9.35
N LEU A 543 -15.10 18.78 8.46
CA LEU A 543 -15.51 18.72 7.05
C LEU A 543 -16.91 18.13 6.87
N VAL A 544 -17.27 17.08 7.62
CA VAL A 544 -18.62 16.49 7.53
C VAL A 544 -19.69 17.49 7.94
N PHE A 545 -19.47 18.32 8.97
CA PHE A 545 -20.43 19.39 9.31
C PHE A 545 -20.58 20.40 8.18
N TYR A 546 -19.47 20.85 7.60
CA TYR A 546 -19.48 21.79 6.47
C TYR A 546 -20.27 21.27 5.28
N LEU A 547 -20.05 20.00 4.92
CA LEU A 547 -20.73 19.36 3.80
C LEU A 547 -22.22 19.10 4.05
N LEU A 548 -22.65 19.13 5.32
CA LEU A 548 -24.05 19.03 5.74
C LEU A 548 -24.72 20.38 5.99
N PHE A 549 -23.98 21.50 6.05
CA PHE A 549 -24.57 22.84 6.16
C PHE A 549 -25.63 23.16 5.12
N PRO A 550 -25.58 22.65 3.88
CA PRO A 550 -26.68 22.82 2.92
C PRO A 550 -28.06 22.39 3.42
N VAL A 551 -28.16 21.57 4.47
CA VAL A 551 -29.44 21.21 5.12
C VAL A 551 -30.26 22.44 5.55
N ILE A 552 -29.61 23.58 5.83
CA ILE A 552 -30.30 24.83 6.19
C ILE A 552 -31.28 25.28 5.10
N TRP A 553 -30.99 24.97 3.83
CA TRP A 553 -31.84 25.33 2.69
C TRP A 553 -33.10 24.48 2.61
N ILE A 554 -33.17 23.36 3.33
CA ILE A 554 -34.38 22.53 3.42
C ILE A 554 -35.35 23.18 4.43
N PHE A 555 -34.84 23.60 5.59
CA PHE A 555 -35.66 24.19 6.65
C PHE A 555 -36.05 25.66 6.35
N ARG A 556 -37.06 26.17 7.08
CA ARG A 556 -37.54 27.57 6.96
C ARG A 556 -37.18 28.46 8.16
N GLY A 557 -36.46 27.94 9.15
CA GLY A 557 -36.05 28.71 10.32
C GLY A 557 -35.11 29.86 9.93
N GLN A 558 -35.12 30.96 10.69
CA GLN A 558 -34.08 31.98 10.55
C GLN A 558 -32.79 31.43 11.13
N PHE A 559 -31.86 31.06 10.26
CA PHE A 559 -30.51 30.70 10.65
C PHE A 559 -29.70 31.98 10.84
N TYR A 560 -29.18 32.19 12.05
CA TYR A 560 -28.21 33.24 12.32
C TYR A 560 -26.84 32.80 11.78
N ILE A 561 -26.67 32.90 10.47
CA ILE A 561 -25.38 32.87 9.80
C ILE A 561 -25.08 34.32 9.43
N GLN A 562 -23.95 34.85 9.89
CA GLN A 562 -23.52 36.20 9.55
C GLN A 562 -23.46 36.32 8.03
N LYS A 563 -24.19 37.28 7.44
CA LYS A 563 -24.08 37.53 6.00
C LYS A 563 -22.64 37.95 5.69
N PRO A 564 -22.02 37.36 4.65
CA PRO A 564 -20.67 37.75 4.27
C PRO A 564 -20.69 39.22 3.84
N PHE A 565 -19.89 40.06 4.50
CA PHE A 565 -19.72 41.47 4.13
C PHE A 565 -18.69 41.59 2.99
N PRO A 566 -18.71 42.66 2.19
CA PRO A 566 -17.90 42.77 0.97
C PRO A 566 -16.40 42.50 1.17
N THR A 567 -15.82 42.99 2.26
CA THR A 567 -14.41 42.76 2.60
C THR A 567 -14.11 41.29 2.87
N TYR A 568 -15.01 40.57 3.55
CA TYR A 568 -14.86 39.13 3.75
C TYR A 568 -14.90 38.37 2.43
N VAL A 569 -15.85 38.69 1.55
CA VAL A 569 -15.95 38.06 0.21
C VAL A 569 -14.68 38.31 -0.60
N LEU A 570 -14.15 39.54 -0.56
CA LEU A 570 -12.89 39.89 -1.23
C LEU A 570 -11.72 39.04 -0.71
N TYR A 571 -11.56 38.92 0.61
CA TYR A 571 -10.51 38.08 1.18
C TYR A 571 -10.69 36.61 0.82
N LEU A 572 -11.92 36.09 0.84
CA LEU A 572 -12.21 34.71 0.45
C LEU A 572 -11.80 34.45 -1.00
N VAL A 573 -12.16 35.34 -1.94
CA VAL A 573 -11.78 35.23 -3.36
C VAL A 573 -10.26 35.29 -3.53
N ILE A 574 -9.58 36.19 -2.83
CA ILE A 574 -8.11 36.30 -2.86
C ILE A 574 -7.47 35.02 -2.34
N VAL A 575 -7.91 34.49 -1.20
CA VAL A 575 -7.37 33.28 -0.59
C VAL A 575 -7.57 32.06 -1.48
N ILE A 576 -8.76 31.90 -2.07
CA ILE A 576 -9.03 30.83 -3.05
C ILE A 576 -8.10 30.99 -4.24
N GLY A 577 -8.04 32.17 -4.86
CA GLY A 577 -7.18 32.41 -6.02
C GLY A 577 -5.70 32.14 -5.75
N LEU A 578 -5.18 32.51 -4.57
CA LEU A 578 -3.81 32.22 -4.16
C LEU A 578 -3.59 30.72 -3.93
N THR A 579 -4.55 30.03 -3.32
CA THR A 579 -4.46 28.58 -3.06
C THR A 579 -4.44 27.79 -4.38
N GLU A 580 -5.31 28.15 -5.33
CA GLU A 580 -5.31 27.57 -6.67
C GLU A 580 -4.01 27.86 -7.41
N LEU A 581 -3.47 29.09 -7.31
CA LEU A 581 -2.17 29.43 -7.90
C LEU A 581 -1.03 28.58 -7.32
N ILE A 582 -1.02 28.36 -6.01
CA ILE A 582 -0.07 27.47 -5.33
C ILE A 582 -0.22 26.04 -5.85
N GLY A 583 -1.46 25.55 -5.99
CA GLY A 583 -1.76 24.25 -6.59
C GLY A 583 -1.22 24.12 -8.01
N MET A 584 -1.39 25.14 -8.85
CA MET A 584 -0.86 25.16 -10.22
C MET A 584 0.67 25.15 -10.26
N VAL A 585 1.33 25.84 -9.32
CA VAL A 585 2.79 25.78 -9.15
C VAL A 585 3.22 24.37 -8.74
N GLU A 586 2.51 23.74 -7.79
CA GLU A 586 2.72 22.38 -7.32
C GLU A 586 2.64 21.36 -8.46
N ILE A 587 1.58 21.43 -9.27
CA ILE A 587 1.39 20.57 -10.43
C ILE A 587 2.60 20.65 -11.36
N LYS A 588 3.08 21.87 -11.63
CA LYS A 588 4.18 22.10 -12.58
C LYS A 588 5.51 21.54 -12.08
N TRP A 589 5.91 21.81 -10.83
CA TRP A 589 7.23 21.35 -10.35
C TRP A 589 7.26 19.87 -9.99
N ALA A 590 6.14 19.28 -9.58
CA ALA A 590 6.05 17.85 -9.28
C ALA A 590 5.88 16.98 -10.55
N GLY A 591 5.56 17.61 -11.70
CA GLY A 591 5.29 16.91 -12.95
C GLY A 591 3.99 16.10 -12.88
N LEU A 592 2.95 16.69 -12.27
CA LEU A 592 1.62 16.14 -12.19
C LEU A 592 0.77 16.64 -13.36
N THR A 593 -0.32 15.93 -13.67
CA THR A 593 -1.38 16.47 -14.52
C THR A 593 -2.41 17.21 -13.67
N LEU A 594 -3.19 18.10 -14.30
CA LEU A 594 -4.35 18.72 -13.63
C LEU A 594 -5.36 17.66 -13.17
N LEU A 595 -5.49 16.56 -13.93
CA LEU A 595 -6.38 15.46 -13.57
C LEU A 595 -5.91 14.75 -12.29
N ASP A 596 -4.60 14.51 -12.13
CA ASP A 596 -4.04 13.90 -10.91
C ASP A 596 -4.40 14.73 -9.67
N TRP A 597 -4.28 16.05 -9.79
CA TRP A 597 -4.59 16.98 -8.71
C TRP A 597 -6.10 16.99 -8.40
N ILE A 598 -6.95 17.11 -9.42
CA ILE A 598 -8.42 17.07 -9.24
C ILE A 598 -8.86 15.73 -8.63
N ARG A 599 -8.32 14.60 -9.10
CA ARG A 599 -8.65 13.27 -8.56
C ARG A 599 -8.24 13.14 -7.10
N ASN A 600 -7.09 13.68 -6.72
CA ASN A 600 -6.66 13.72 -5.34
C ASN A 600 -7.63 14.51 -4.45
N GLU A 601 -8.05 15.71 -4.88
CA GLU A 601 -9.02 16.52 -4.13
C GLU A 601 -10.39 15.84 -4.01
N GLN A 602 -10.92 15.29 -5.11
CA GLN A 602 -12.17 14.54 -5.09
C GLN A 602 -12.10 13.36 -4.14
N PHE A 603 -11.01 12.61 -4.21
CA PHE A 603 -10.83 11.42 -3.40
C PHE A 603 -10.56 11.73 -1.93
N TYR A 604 -9.93 12.88 -1.63
CA TYR A 604 -9.83 13.42 -0.27
C TYR A 604 -11.22 13.68 0.33
N ILE A 605 -12.15 14.31 -0.42
CA ILE A 605 -13.53 14.53 0.07
C ILE A 605 -14.26 13.21 0.29
N VAL A 606 -14.09 12.23 -0.60
CA VAL A 606 -14.67 10.89 -0.43
C VAL A 606 -14.10 10.21 0.83
N GLY A 607 -12.78 10.24 1.02
CA GLY A 607 -12.13 9.71 2.23
C GLY A 607 -12.59 10.40 3.50
N ALA A 608 -12.68 11.73 3.49
CA ALA A 608 -13.07 12.54 4.63
C ALA A 608 -14.55 12.41 5.02
N THR A 609 -15.41 12.00 4.10
CA THR A 609 -16.82 11.72 4.40
C THR A 609 -17.05 10.25 4.73
N ALA A 610 -16.46 9.31 3.99
CA ALA A 610 -16.71 7.88 4.19
C ALA A 610 -15.84 7.26 5.30
N VAL A 611 -14.53 7.50 5.21
CA VAL A 611 -13.52 6.69 5.90
C VAL A 611 -13.07 7.33 7.21
N TYR A 612 -12.66 8.58 7.16
CA TYR A 612 -12.05 9.27 8.30
C TYR A 612 -12.97 9.36 9.53
N PRO A 613 -14.31 9.55 9.41
CA PRO A 613 -15.19 9.49 10.57
C PRO A 613 -15.15 8.14 11.30
N THR A 614 -15.00 7.05 10.54
CA THR A 614 -14.88 5.70 11.11
C THR A 614 -13.52 5.49 11.77
N ALA A 615 -12.44 6.04 11.19
CA ALA A 615 -11.11 6.02 11.80
C ALA A 615 -11.06 6.83 13.10
N VAL A 616 -11.68 8.02 13.13
CA VAL A 616 -11.80 8.85 14.34
C VAL A 616 -12.62 8.12 15.40
N LEU A 617 -13.76 7.52 15.02
CA LEU A 617 -14.57 6.72 15.94
C LEU A 617 -13.79 5.54 16.52
N HIS A 618 -13.01 4.81 15.70
CA HIS A 618 -12.16 3.71 16.16
C HIS A 618 -11.24 4.15 17.31
N ILE A 619 -10.60 5.31 17.17
CA ILE A 619 -9.67 5.84 18.17
C ILE A 619 -10.39 6.32 19.41
N VAL A 620 -11.51 7.03 19.26
CA VAL A 620 -12.34 7.45 20.39
C VAL A 620 -12.76 6.24 21.21
N LEU A 621 -13.23 5.16 20.57
CA LEU A 621 -13.57 3.92 21.26
C LEU A 621 -12.38 3.32 22.03
N LYS A 622 -11.21 3.25 21.40
CA LYS A 622 -9.98 2.77 22.06
C LYS A 622 -9.56 3.63 23.25
N LEU A 623 -9.70 4.95 23.17
CA LEU A 623 -9.38 5.87 24.28
C LEU A 623 -10.29 5.64 25.50
N PHE A 624 -11.52 5.14 25.30
CA PHE A 624 -12.43 4.72 26.37
C PHE A 624 -12.27 3.25 26.79
N GLY A 625 -11.20 2.57 26.36
CA GLY A 625 -10.94 1.15 26.68
C GLY A 625 -11.87 0.17 25.97
N LEU A 626 -12.65 0.62 24.98
CA LEU A 626 -13.52 -0.23 24.16
C LEU A 626 -12.73 -0.85 23.01
N LYS A 627 -13.20 -2.01 22.52
CA LYS A 627 -12.65 -2.61 21.30
C LYS A 627 -12.90 -1.66 20.12
N GLY A 628 -11.83 -1.29 19.42
CA GLY A 628 -11.93 -0.50 18.18
C GLY A 628 -12.59 -1.28 17.03
N VAL A 629 -12.80 -0.60 15.91
CA VAL A 629 -13.31 -1.20 14.66
C VAL A 629 -12.29 -2.19 14.08
N SER A 630 -12.73 -3.40 13.70
CA SER A 630 -11.90 -4.38 13.03
C SER A 630 -11.56 -3.96 11.60
N PHE A 631 -10.28 -3.93 11.26
CA PHE A 631 -9.81 -3.65 9.90
C PHE A 631 -9.80 -4.95 9.09
N LYS A 632 -10.60 -5.03 8.03
CA LYS A 632 -10.55 -6.12 7.06
C LYS A 632 -9.28 -6.01 6.19
N LEU A 633 -8.67 -7.15 5.87
CA LEU A 633 -7.67 -7.20 4.80
C LEU A 633 -8.38 -7.00 3.45
N THR A 634 -7.72 -6.27 2.57
CA THR A 634 -8.18 -6.02 1.20
C THR A 634 -7.80 -7.24 0.35
N ALA A 635 -8.77 -7.96 -0.21
CA ALA A 635 -8.48 -9.07 -1.11
C ALA A 635 -8.05 -8.54 -2.47
N LYS A 636 -6.99 -9.10 -3.06
CA LYS A 636 -6.58 -8.81 -4.43
C LYS A 636 -7.10 -9.96 -5.30
N GLN A 637 -8.22 -9.74 -6.00
CA GLN A 637 -8.76 -10.78 -6.87
C GLN A 637 -7.96 -10.85 -8.17
N VAL A 638 -7.87 -12.06 -8.75
CA VAL A 638 -7.38 -12.23 -10.11
C VAL A 638 -8.36 -11.52 -11.03
N ALA A 639 -7.85 -10.64 -11.91
CA ALA A 639 -8.66 -10.09 -12.98
C ALA A 639 -9.28 -11.27 -13.74
N SER A 640 -10.60 -11.44 -13.60
CA SER A 640 -11.29 -12.55 -14.24
C SER A 640 -10.98 -12.56 -15.73
N SER A 641 -10.83 -13.76 -16.31
CA SER A 641 -10.76 -14.00 -17.77
C SER A 641 -12.05 -13.63 -18.51
N THR A 642 -12.85 -12.70 -17.95
CA THR A 642 -13.98 -12.09 -18.64
C THR A 642 -13.46 -11.13 -19.71
N SER A 643 -14.15 -11.08 -20.84
CA SER A 643 -13.72 -10.31 -22.02
C SER A 643 -13.71 -8.79 -21.82
N GLU A 644 -14.09 -8.28 -20.65
CA GLU A 644 -14.26 -6.85 -20.40
C GLU A 644 -13.25 -6.30 -19.39
N LYS A 645 -12.24 -5.59 -19.91
CA LYS A 645 -11.22 -4.90 -19.10
C LYS A 645 -11.87 -3.97 -18.08
N PHE A 646 -11.42 -4.02 -16.83
CA PHE A 646 -11.93 -3.24 -15.68
C PHE A 646 -13.35 -3.59 -15.19
N ALA A 647 -13.92 -4.75 -15.52
CA ALA A 647 -15.27 -5.14 -15.06
C ALA A 647 -15.43 -5.07 -13.53
N GLU A 648 -14.41 -5.45 -12.79
CA GLU A 648 -14.38 -5.50 -11.32
C GLU A 648 -14.39 -4.10 -10.68
N LEU A 649 -13.94 -3.05 -11.39
CA LEU A 649 -14.06 -1.64 -10.97
C LEU A 649 -15.51 -1.20 -10.73
N TYR A 650 -16.44 -1.87 -11.40
CA TYR A 650 -17.86 -1.61 -11.36
C TYR A 650 -18.62 -2.51 -10.39
N ALA A 651 -17.93 -3.37 -9.64
CA ALA A 651 -18.53 -4.16 -8.59
C ALA A 651 -18.84 -3.28 -7.37
N VAL A 652 -20.10 -3.30 -6.93
CA VAL A 652 -20.54 -2.53 -5.75
C VAL A 652 -20.60 -3.48 -4.58
N GLN A 653 -19.79 -3.20 -3.56
CA GLN A 653 -19.86 -3.90 -2.29
C GLN A 653 -20.35 -2.94 -1.21
N TRP A 654 -21.51 -3.22 -0.65
CA TRP A 654 -22.10 -2.36 0.38
C TRP A 654 -21.32 -2.45 1.70
N ALA A 655 -21.00 -1.28 2.28
CA ALA A 655 -20.37 -1.17 3.58
C ALA A 655 -20.97 -0.01 4.39
N PRO A 656 -21.10 -0.13 5.73
CA PRO A 656 -21.65 0.95 6.57
C PRO A 656 -20.90 2.28 6.45
N MET A 657 -19.59 2.26 6.19
CA MET A 657 -18.76 3.46 6.01
C MET A 657 -19.15 4.30 4.77
N LEU A 658 -19.96 3.76 3.85
CA LEU A 658 -20.46 4.53 2.69
C LEU A 658 -21.63 5.46 3.07
N ILE A 659 -22.31 5.19 4.18
CA ILE A 659 -23.53 5.89 4.59
C ILE A 659 -23.33 7.40 4.75
N PRO A 660 -22.29 7.91 5.45
CA PRO A 660 -22.16 9.35 5.65
C PRO A 660 -21.99 10.12 4.34
N THR A 661 -21.22 9.59 3.38
CA THR A 661 -21.07 10.21 2.04
C THR A 661 -22.38 10.20 1.26
N MET A 662 -23.17 9.12 1.33
CA MET A 662 -24.51 9.08 0.73
C MET A 662 -25.46 10.11 1.35
N VAL A 663 -25.40 10.29 2.67
CA VAL A 663 -26.20 11.32 3.37
C VAL A 663 -25.77 12.71 2.91
N VAL A 664 -24.47 12.98 2.75
CA VAL A 664 -23.98 14.25 2.19
C VAL A 664 -24.53 14.50 0.79
N ILE A 665 -24.52 13.50 -0.11
CA ILE A 665 -25.12 13.62 -1.44
C ILE A 665 -26.62 13.92 -1.32
N ALA A 666 -27.36 13.14 -0.54
CA ALA A 666 -28.80 13.30 -0.39
C ALA A 666 -29.17 14.69 0.16
N VAL A 667 -28.46 15.19 1.18
CA VAL A 667 -28.68 16.52 1.75
C VAL A 667 -28.41 17.61 0.72
N ASN A 668 -27.33 17.52 -0.06
CA ASN A 668 -27.02 18.51 -1.09
C ASN A 668 -28.04 18.50 -2.23
N VAL A 669 -28.48 17.31 -2.66
CA VAL A 669 -29.51 17.15 -3.69
C VAL A 669 -30.85 17.71 -3.21
N CYS A 670 -31.25 17.41 -1.97
CA CYS A 670 -32.45 17.94 -1.35
C CYS A 670 -32.40 19.45 -1.17
N ALA A 671 -31.25 19.99 -0.76
CA ALA A 671 -31.03 21.42 -0.59
C ALA A 671 -31.17 22.19 -1.91
N ILE A 672 -30.60 21.66 -3.01
CA ILE A 672 -30.74 22.26 -4.34
C ILE A 672 -32.20 22.23 -4.78
N GLY A 673 -32.86 21.07 -4.72
CA GLY A 673 -34.26 20.92 -5.11
C GLY A 673 -35.21 21.83 -4.30
N ALA A 674 -35.06 21.87 -2.97
CA ALA A 674 -35.87 22.71 -2.10
C ALA A 674 -35.65 24.21 -2.36
N SER A 675 -34.43 24.63 -2.68
CA SER A 675 -34.13 26.02 -3.05
C SER A 675 -34.79 26.40 -4.37
N ILE A 676 -34.78 25.50 -5.37
CA ILE A 676 -35.47 25.69 -6.64
C ILE A 676 -36.99 25.82 -6.40
N GLY A 677 -37.58 24.92 -5.60
CA GLY A 677 -39.01 24.97 -5.25
C GLY A 677 -39.42 26.29 -4.58
N LYS A 678 -38.61 26.76 -3.61
CA LYS A 678 -38.79 28.05 -2.94
C LYS A 678 -38.66 29.24 -3.90
N ALA A 679 -37.71 29.19 -4.83
CA ALA A 679 -37.55 30.24 -5.84
C ALA A 679 -38.75 30.31 -6.80
N ILE A 680 -39.33 29.17 -7.17
CA ILE A 680 -40.48 29.08 -8.10
C ILE A 680 -41.77 29.64 -7.49
N ILE A 681 -42.05 29.38 -6.20
CA ILE A 681 -43.28 29.85 -5.54
C ILE A 681 -43.35 31.38 -5.44
N GLY A 682 -42.22 32.05 -5.58
CA GLY A 682 -42.13 33.51 -5.47
C GLY A 682 -42.11 33.99 -4.02
N GLY A 683 -41.81 35.28 -3.85
CA GLY A 683 -41.66 35.94 -2.55
C GLY A 683 -40.22 36.19 -2.12
N TRP A 684 -39.23 35.78 -2.92
CA TRP A 684 -37.84 36.19 -2.73
C TRP A 684 -37.53 37.48 -3.49
N SER A 685 -36.88 38.43 -2.81
CA SER A 685 -36.33 39.61 -3.48
C SER A 685 -35.18 39.23 -4.40
N LEU A 686 -34.84 40.09 -5.36
CA LEU A 686 -33.70 39.87 -6.27
C LEU A 686 -32.39 39.57 -5.52
N LEU A 687 -32.21 40.20 -4.36
CA LEU A 687 -31.08 39.99 -3.47
C LEU A 687 -31.11 38.60 -2.81
N GLN A 688 -32.28 38.13 -2.37
CA GLN A 688 -32.43 36.78 -1.80
C GLN A 688 -32.20 35.68 -2.84
N MET A 689 -32.61 35.92 -4.09
CA MET A 689 -32.29 35.01 -5.20
C MET A 689 -30.79 34.98 -5.50
N ALA A 690 -30.11 36.13 -5.45
CA ALA A 690 -28.65 36.20 -5.63
C ALA A 690 -27.89 35.49 -4.50
N ASP A 691 -28.27 35.73 -3.23
CA ASP A 691 -27.72 35.06 -2.06
C ASP A 691 -27.92 33.53 -2.13
N ALA A 692 -29.10 33.07 -2.58
CA ALA A 692 -29.39 31.65 -2.78
C ALA A 692 -28.60 31.04 -3.95
N GLY A 693 -28.39 31.80 -5.04
CA GLY A 693 -27.59 31.37 -6.19
C GLY A 693 -26.13 31.07 -5.83
N LEU A 694 -25.53 31.90 -4.97
CA LEU A 694 -24.18 31.66 -4.43
C LEU A 694 -24.10 30.38 -3.60
N GLY A 695 -25.11 30.12 -2.75
CA GLY A 695 -25.20 28.86 -1.99
C GLY A 695 -25.38 27.63 -2.88
N LEU A 696 -26.17 27.74 -3.96
CA LEU A 696 -26.37 26.66 -4.92
C LEU A 696 -25.10 26.30 -5.69
N LEU A 697 -24.24 27.28 -6.00
CA LEU A 697 -22.94 27.04 -6.62
C LEU A 697 -22.04 26.20 -5.72
N PHE A 698 -22.02 26.47 -4.41
CA PHE A 698 -21.29 25.67 -3.43
C PHE A 698 -21.81 24.22 -3.37
N ASN A 699 -23.14 24.01 -3.33
CA ASN A 699 -23.71 22.67 -3.35
C ASN A 699 -23.39 21.91 -4.65
N ALA A 700 -23.44 22.60 -5.80
CA ALA A 700 -23.07 22.01 -7.08
C ALA A 700 -21.59 21.61 -7.11
N TRP A 701 -20.72 22.44 -6.54
CA TRP A 701 -19.30 22.13 -6.36
C TRP A 701 -19.09 20.89 -5.48
N ILE A 702 -19.80 20.75 -4.37
CA ILE A 702 -19.76 19.54 -3.52
C ILE A 702 -20.16 18.29 -4.31
N LEU A 703 -21.26 18.35 -5.07
CA LEU A 703 -21.69 17.22 -5.89
C LEU A 703 -20.67 16.88 -6.97
N LEU A 704 -19.97 17.88 -7.52
CA LEU A 704 -18.87 17.69 -8.46
C LEU A 704 -17.61 17.09 -7.81
N LEU A 705 -17.34 17.37 -6.54
CA LEU A 705 -16.25 16.72 -5.82
C LEU A 705 -16.56 15.27 -5.47
N ILE A 706 -17.83 14.95 -5.16
CA ILE A 706 -18.26 13.63 -4.69
C ILE A 706 -18.77 12.72 -5.84
N TYR A 707 -18.97 13.23 -7.07
CA TYR A 707 -19.50 12.40 -8.16
C TYR A 707 -18.73 11.09 -8.42
N PRO A 708 -17.38 10.99 -8.25
CA PRO A 708 -16.68 9.71 -8.45
C PRO A 708 -17.18 8.61 -7.50
N PHE A 709 -17.54 8.98 -6.27
CA PHE A 709 -18.19 8.08 -5.32
C PHE A 709 -19.59 7.68 -5.78
N ALA A 710 -20.39 8.65 -6.26
CA ALA A 710 -21.72 8.37 -6.80
C ALA A 710 -21.66 7.43 -8.02
N LEU A 711 -20.65 7.58 -8.87
CA LEU A 711 -20.36 6.62 -9.94
C LEU A 711 -19.96 5.24 -9.40
N GLY A 712 -19.16 5.18 -8.34
CA GLY A 712 -18.78 3.91 -7.70
C GLY A 712 -19.99 3.13 -7.18
N ILE A 713 -20.95 3.79 -6.52
CA ILE A 713 -22.18 3.13 -6.01
C ILE A 713 -23.18 2.76 -7.12
N MET A 714 -23.14 3.43 -8.28
CA MET A 714 -23.94 3.08 -9.45
C MET A 714 -23.46 1.78 -10.15
N GLY A 715 -22.26 1.30 -9.80
CA GLY A 715 -21.70 0.09 -10.38
C GLY A 715 -21.62 0.13 -11.90
N ARG A 716 -22.17 -0.88 -12.58
CA ARG A 716 -22.12 -1.01 -14.05
C ARG A 716 -22.75 0.17 -14.81
N TRP A 717 -23.70 0.89 -14.21
CA TRP A 717 -24.34 2.05 -14.85
C TRP A 717 -23.36 3.22 -15.01
N SER A 718 -22.28 3.25 -14.23
CA SER A 718 -21.24 4.29 -14.28
C SER A 718 -20.32 4.22 -15.50
N LYS A 719 -20.46 3.21 -16.37
CA LYS A 719 -19.88 3.24 -17.73
C LYS A 719 -20.42 4.39 -18.57
N ARG A 720 -21.61 4.90 -18.21
CA ARG A 720 -22.27 6.04 -18.85
C ARG A 720 -22.45 7.15 -17.81
N PRO A 721 -21.40 7.92 -17.48
CA PRO A 721 -21.44 8.87 -16.37
C PRO A 721 -22.51 9.96 -16.53
N TYR A 722 -22.91 10.29 -17.76
CA TYR A 722 -24.02 11.21 -18.05
C TYR A 722 -25.36 10.78 -17.42
N VAL A 723 -25.57 9.48 -17.18
CA VAL A 723 -26.78 8.96 -16.52
C VAL A 723 -26.88 9.51 -15.08
N LEU A 724 -25.77 9.63 -14.37
CA LEU A 724 -25.75 10.21 -13.02
C LEU A 724 -26.25 11.66 -13.04
N PHE A 725 -25.78 12.46 -13.99
CA PHE A 725 -26.16 13.87 -14.10
C PHE A 725 -27.63 14.02 -14.49
N ILE A 726 -28.17 13.16 -15.36
CA ILE A 726 -29.61 13.11 -15.66
C ILE A 726 -30.39 12.76 -14.39
N MET A 727 -29.95 11.77 -13.61
CA MET A 727 -30.59 11.41 -12.35
C MET A 727 -30.59 12.55 -11.34
N PHE A 728 -29.50 13.32 -11.23
CA PHE A 728 -29.46 14.52 -10.40
C PHE A 728 -30.47 15.57 -10.84
N VAL A 729 -30.53 15.89 -12.14
CA VAL A 729 -31.51 16.85 -12.68
C VAL A 729 -32.94 16.41 -12.38
N LEU A 730 -33.27 15.13 -12.61
CA LEU A 730 -34.58 14.59 -12.30
C LEU A 730 -34.89 14.65 -10.80
N ALA A 731 -33.92 14.32 -9.93
CA ALA A 731 -34.09 14.42 -8.49
C ALA A 731 -34.34 15.87 -8.04
N PHE A 732 -33.61 16.85 -8.59
CA PHE A 732 -33.85 18.26 -8.30
C PHE A 732 -35.27 18.68 -8.65
N ILE A 733 -35.77 18.27 -9.82
CA ILE A 733 -37.14 18.58 -10.28
C ILE A 733 -38.18 17.95 -9.35
N VAL A 734 -38.04 16.65 -9.04
CA VAL A 734 -38.98 15.93 -8.16
C VAL A 734 -39.04 16.57 -6.77
N ILE A 735 -37.89 16.90 -6.19
CA ILE A 735 -37.81 17.51 -4.86
C ILE A 735 -38.37 18.94 -4.90
N ALA A 736 -38.09 19.72 -5.95
CA ALA A 736 -38.68 21.04 -6.12
C ALA A 736 -40.21 20.96 -6.18
N MET A 737 -40.76 20.03 -6.96
CA MET A 737 -42.21 19.80 -7.04
C MET A 737 -42.82 19.36 -5.70
N LEU A 738 -42.13 18.50 -4.96
CA LEU A 738 -42.55 18.08 -3.63
C LEU A 738 -42.55 19.23 -2.63
N ASP A 739 -41.48 20.04 -2.63
CA ASP A 739 -41.41 21.24 -1.80
C ASP A 739 -42.57 22.18 -2.14
N ILE A 740 -42.82 22.43 -3.43
CA ILE A 740 -43.95 23.24 -3.90
C ILE A 740 -45.30 22.73 -3.38
N ALA A 741 -45.55 21.42 -3.51
CA ALA A 741 -46.79 20.79 -3.05
C ALA A 741 -46.96 20.91 -1.53
N ILE A 742 -45.88 20.71 -0.76
CA ILE A 742 -45.88 20.89 0.70
C ILE A 742 -46.20 22.35 1.06
N GLN A 743 -45.66 23.32 0.32
CA GLN A 743 -45.95 24.73 0.56
C GLN A 743 -47.43 25.05 0.27
N ALA A 744 -47.96 24.57 -0.86
CA ALA A 744 -49.35 24.79 -1.26
C ALA A 744 -50.36 24.19 -0.26
N MET A 745 -50.05 23.01 0.30
CA MET A 745 -50.85 22.41 1.37
C MET A 745 -50.83 23.24 2.66
N ARG A 746 -49.66 23.80 3.02
CA ARG A 746 -49.50 24.58 4.26
C ARG A 746 -50.05 26.01 4.17
N SER A 747 -50.02 26.64 3.00
CA SER A 747 -50.59 27.98 2.77
C SER A 747 -52.12 27.97 2.63
N GLY A 748 -52.77 26.80 2.76
CA GLY A 748 -54.23 26.68 2.72
C GLY A 748 -54.85 26.71 1.32
N PHE A 749 -54.03 26.61 0.26
CA PHE A 749 -54.51 26.67 -1.13
C PHE A 749 -55.21 25.39 -1.60
N VAL A 750 -55.07 24.28 -0.85
CA VAL A 750 -55.78 23.01 -1.10
C VAL A 750 -56.61 22.63 0.12
N ARG A 751 -57.88 23.05 0.16
CA ARG A 751 -58.89 22.43 1.04
C ARG A 751 -59.27 21.07 0.45
N PHE A 752 -58.79 19.98 1.05
CA PHE A 752 -59.42 18.68 0.85
C PHE A 752 -60.82 18.72 1.45
N HIS A 753 -61.84 18.90 0.62
CA HIS A 753 -63.23 18.64 1.00
C HIS A 753 -63.43 17.12 1.12
N PHE A 754 -63.10 16.57 2.30
CA PHE A 754 -63.68 15.29 2.69
C PHE A 754 -65.14 15.51 3.05
N ARG A 755 -66.04 15.08 2.16
CA ARG A 755 -67.47 14.96 2.41
C ARG A 755 -67.68 13.83 3.43
N ARG A 756 -67.59 14.13 4.73
CA ARG A 756 -68.08 13.24 5.80
C ARG A 756 -69.54 13.58 6.05
N SER A 757 -70.44 12.69 5.64
CA SER A 757 -71.82 12.69 6.09
C SER A 757 -71.88 12.32 7.57
N GLY A 758 -72.44 13.24 8.37
CA GLY A 758 -73.24 12.96 9.57
C GLY A 758 -72.54 12.32 10.78
N GLY A 759 -72.53 13.06 11.90
CA GLY A 759 -72.70 12.43 13.21
C GLY A 759 -71.74 12.87 14.32
N ALA A 760 -72.26 13.71 15.20
CA ALA A 760 -71.97 13.87 16.63
C ALA A 760 -70.62 14.49 17.09
N SER A 761 -70.80 15.66 17.69
CA SER A 761 -69.92 16.43 18.58
C SER A 761 -69.66 15.77 19.93
N PHE A 762 -68.47 16.00 20.53
CA PHE A 762 -68.24 16.67 21.84
C PHE A 762 -66.71 16.66 22.21
N PRO A 763 -66.24 17.46 23.19
CA PRO A 763 -65.02 18.28 23.08
C PRO A 763 -63.95 17.90 24.11
N THR A 764 -62.81 18.61 24.12
CA THR A 764 -61.93 19.01 25.26
C THR A 764 -60.52 19.28 24.68
N SER A 765 -60.06 20.52 24.54
CA SER A 765 -59.52 21.47 25.55
C SER A 765 -58.08 21.17 26.02
N TRP A 766 -57.25 22.22 25.97
CA TRP A 766 -55.89 22.42 26.54
C TRP A 766 -54.74 21.67 25.83
N GLY A 767 -53.59 22.24 25.50
CA GLY A 767 -52.90 23.42 26.03
C GLY A 767 -51.57 22.98 26.66
N LEU A 768 -50.52 22.81 25.83
CA LEU A 768 -49.08 23.05 26.04
C LEU A 768 -48.26 22.44 24.89
#